data_AF-K5ZTT9-F1
#
_entry.id   AF-K5ZTT9-F1
#
_cell.length_a   1.000
_cell.length_b   1.000
_cell.length_c   1.000
_cell.angle_alpha   90.00
_cell.angle_beta   90.00
_cell.angle_gamma   90.00
#
_symmetry.space_group_name_H-M   'P 1'
#
loop_
_entity.id
_entity.type
_entity.pdbx_description
1 polymer ?
#
loop_
_entity_poly.entity_id
_entity_poly.type
_entity_poly.pdbx_seq_one_letter_code
_entity_poly.pdbx_strand_id
1 'polypeptide(L)'
;MIVSEYKIYRVLIYCLLLVTFFACADESFVGENNNGEFLSITGIGPLNVTHDGTAEDHIVSTLRIIEFDPATGICLSNVLYTKEQWTNNIIKHSIKQGTYDFVFLANEATSTSVLNQLNGVLKYGDLNKIAYPASAFSSDLDIPMIQEIKKVTVLPKGGGIELSDGTQQSFLKLALNRLGVRVDVVLEAEDDFEAVFTGVVFSNIPDLVPLTANYSGSIGRSIIRKFTLSENGSYFSDGTPSAVGITWAKNINRIILPSSEPVDKSEKSEAVVFTVNMGTNYNPSCELEINSNPVDYSLPMNSKLDLTGIIRDALHVNVKASDWSEYDGNWIISGNKKLNVSHTQVSITDFNGARISFWSNMPEVKVLPEVFIGTSTVTAETESIFNDLVLKDIDVTDNGTTVTYATSRFSYTYDKVSESGSGYMDILLDEQNAAGQNIYRIILSAEDEYGGKLQKEIEVKTSQYGGRHAFTEGTRYVGAFYRKNETGERVVTGQQERNNDLPEYDGLTTWKATVIDGDFVVLSTTPSFDPGIGTYSPGNPEKYPVTPNEYKGESGRMVEGRGRIYFRIGLNSTHSGDKPRYALVLVERYGGIWGGGYWTYKDSVFIRQGEDPDYILRPGTEDAITSGQLQGQPRNAARMFSPFNLTAPEFKNGGEAANYQVGHKNGVFVKYPSQAGAFFQWGLPDSTHLEPYFRQAYHPVNPVIASYWNKTLQFLTTNSRLFLPVWNTATGTADPIYDYGYKDIFEICPEGYHRPSDGYTDRISWNGLYPNMVKYVNGVKVGTAYVDVFEKQKDTIAVDHGEDIAYSEWRQSLFKNPLAGDAARLENIGGWDGSSEKNGIKIDREPNFWQDPNDTEEAKRHITFAFGFYADGYFDRLPVIKKSEYSFGVSVDNAQVAYRGILVYNKDNENASVFFPSAGRRASVSGQVEFSGSTGYYQSSSIGPYSANTPQSVWSISLGKWPNPGLYYQLPTFAESARCVRDETFSRSR
;
A
#
# COMPACT_ATOMS: atom_id res chain seq x y z
N MET A 1 -36.91 -35.38 -81.53
CA MET A 1 -38.25 -36.00 -81.59
C MET A 1 -39.25 -34.95 -81.13
N ILE A 2 -40.10 -34.50 -82.08
CA ILE A 2 -41.48 -33.98 -81.93
C ILE A 2 -41.65 -32.79 -80.95
N VAL A 3 -41.79 -31.54 -81.42
CA VAL A 3 -42.97 -30.87 -82.01
C VAL A 3 -44.09 -30.60 -81.01
N SER A 4 -44.39 -29.30 -80.79
CA SER A 4 -45.71 -28.65 -80.96
C SER A 4 -45.85 -27.49 -79.96
N GLU A 5 -45.94 -26.23 -80.42
CA GLU A 5 -47.20 -25.45 -80.50
C GLU A 5 -47.68 -24.88 -79.14
N TYR A 6 -48.30 -23.72 -78.97
CA TYR A 6 -48.51 -22.47 -79.71
C TYR A 6 -49.16 -21.50 -78.69
N LYS A 7 -49.09 -20.18 -78.96
CA LYS A 7 -49.91 -19.07 -78.39
C LYS A 7 -49.56 -18.69 -76.94
N ILE A 8 -49.14 -17.46 -76.64
CA ILE A 8 -50.01 -16.27 -76.62
C ILE A 8 -49.20 -15.00 -76.92
N TYR A 9 -49.45 -14.41 -78.10
CA TYR A 9 -48.96 -13.12 -78.57
C TYR A 9 -49.96 -11.99 -78.24
N ARG A 10 -50.05 -11.57 -76.97
CA ARG A 10 -50.73 -10.30 -76.61
C ARG A 10 -50.00 -9.45 -75.55
N VAL A 11 -49.11 -10.03 -74.75
CA VAL A 11 -48.27 -9.27 -73.80
C VAL A 11 -47.00 -8.73 -74.48
N LEU A 12 -46.49 -9.40 -75.52
CA LEU A 12 -45.28 -8.99 -76.24
C LEU A 12 -45.43 -7.68 -77.05
N ILE A 13 -46.63 -7.36 -77.54
CA ILE A 13 -46.83 -6.16 -78.37
C ILE A 13 -46.87 -4.87 -77.52
N TYR A 14 -47.28 -4.96 -76.25
CA TYR A 14 -47.20 -3.82 -75.32
C TYR A 14 -45.80 -3.67 -74.71
N CYS A 15 -45.02 -4.75 -74.57
CA CYS A 15 -43.61 -4.66 -74.19
C CYS A 15 -42.70 -4.13 -75.32
N LEU A 16 -43.05 -4.34 -76.59
CA LEU A 16 -42.25 -3.84 -77.73
C LEU A 16 -42.43 -2.34 -78.05
N LEU A 17 -43.48 -1.69 -77.53
CA LEU A 17 -43.74 -0.26 -77.75
C LEU A 17 -43.21 0.64 -76.61
N LEU A 18 -42.63 0.07 -75.56
CA LEU A 18 -42.00 0.79 -74.44
C LEU A 18 -40.47 0.87 -74.54
N VAL A 19 -39.88 0.29 -75.60
CA VAL A 19 -38.42 0.29 -75.85
C VAL A 19 -37.99 1.39 -76.83
N THR A 20 -38.90 2.24 -77.34
CA THR A 20 -38.59 3.26 -78.36
C THR A 20 -38.45 4.70 -77.86
N PHE A 21 -38.34 4.95 -76.55
CA PHE A 21 -38.06 6.29 -76.02
C PHE A 21 -37.14 6.25 -74.80
N PHE A 22 -35.88 5.81 -74.97
CA PHE A 22 -34.70 6.43 -74.36
C PHE A 22 -33.47 5.95 -75.15
N ALA A 23 -32.98 6.85 -76.00
CA ALA A 23 -31.87 6.66 -76.91
C ALA A 23 -30.53 6.97 -76.23
N CYS A 24 -29.46 6.39 -76.79
CA CYS A 24 -28.03 6.69 -76.63
C CYS A 24 -27.37 6.26 -75.30
N ALA A 25 -26.75 5.09 -75.32
CA ALA A 25 -25.40 4.92 -74.79
C ALA A 25 -24.61 4.06 -75.77
N ASP A 26 -23.46 4.59 -76.16
CA ASP A 26 -22.58 4.18 -77.24
C ASP A 26 -22.00 2.77 -76.99
N GLU A 27 -22.24 1.83 -77.90
CA GLU A 27 -21.33 0.69 -78.10
C GLU A 27 -20.06 1.24 -78.75
N SER A 28 -19.11 1.73 -77.94
CA SER A 28 -17.76 1.96 -78.43
C SER A 28 -16.96 0.66 -78.33
N PHE A 29 -16.90 -0.01 -79.48
CA PHE A 29 -15.83 -0.91 -79.89
C PHE A 29 -14.49 -0.50 -79.26
N VAL A 30 -13.84 -1.44 -78.56
CA VAL A 30 -12.38 -1.39 -78.38
C VAL A 30 -11.77 -1.65 -79.75
N GLY A 31 -11.66 -0.58 -80.54
CA GLY A 31 -10.99 -0.58 -81.82
C GLY A 31 -9.48 -0.73 -81.60
N GLU A 32 -8.93 -1.83 -82.08
CA GLU A 32 -7.53 -1.85 -82.52
C GLU A 32 -7.35 -0.77 -83.59
N ASN A 33 -6.27 0.02 -83.44
CA ASN A 33 -5.89 1.25 -84.17
C ASN A 33 -6.58 2.54 -83.72
N ASN A 34 -5.84 3.41 -83.01
CA ASN A 34 -6.03 4.86 -83.11
C ASN A 34 -4.75 5.63 -82.76
N ASN A 35 -4.20 6.32 -83.77
CA ASN A 35 -3.35 7.50 -83.64
C ASN A 35 -4.18 8.71 -83.12
N GLY A 36 -4.94 8.50 -82.03
CA GLY A 36 -5.82 9.48 -81.37
C GLY A 36 -5.15 10.13 -80.17
N GLU A 37 -5.79 11.14 -79.57
CA GLU A 37 -5.29 11.79 -78.35
C GLU A 37 -5.36 10.81 -77.16
N PHE A 38 -4.22 10.58 -76.49
CA PHE A 38 -4.11 9.68 -75.34
C PHE A 38 -3.15 10.24 -74.30
N LEU A 39 -3.33 9.82 -73.05
CA LEU A 39 -2.44 10.05 -71.93
C LEU A 39 -1.76 8.74 -71.54
N SER A 40 -0.42 8.74 -71.48
CA SER A 40 0.32 7.59 -70.97
C SER A 40 0.55 7.73 -69.46
N ILE A 41 0.13 6.72 -68.70
CA ILE A 41 0.18 6.71 -67.24
C ILE A 41 1.09 5.58 -66.79
N THR A 42 1.99 5.86 -65.85
CA THR A 42 2.96 4.90 -65.29
C THR A 42 3.03 5.03 -63.77
N GLY A 43 3.89 4.24 -63.10
CA GLY A 43 3.96 4.21 -61.63
C GLY A 43 3.04 3.16 -60.97
N ILE A 44 2.58 2.17 -61.75
CA ILE A 44 1.71 1.05 -61.33
C ILE A 44 2.44 -0.30 -61.27
N GLY A 45 3.74 -0.31 -61.55
CA GLY A 45 4.60 -1.49 -61.44
C GLY A 45 5.28 -1.59 -60.07
N PRO A 46 5.89 -2.74 -59.73
CA PRO A 46 6.66 -2.86 -58.50
C PRO A 46 7.76 -1.80 -58.50
N LEU A 47 7.65 -0.83 -57.59
CA LEU A 47 8.66 0.19 -57.38
C LEU A 47 9.95 -0.52 -56.95
N ASN A 48 11.11 -0.07 -57.47
CA ASN A 48 12.40 -0.49 -56.95
C ASN A 48 12.42 -0.30 -55.42
N VAL A 49 13.13 -1.21 -54.73
CA VAL A 49 13.14 -1.50 -53.29
C VAL A 49 13.68 -0.35 -52.41
N THR A 50 13.24 0.89 -52.63
CA THR A 50 13.62 2.09 -51.86
C THR A 50 12.56 2.52 -50.84
N HIS A 51 11.53 1.69 -50.61
CA HIS A 51 10.40 1.99 -49.72
C HIS A 51 10.25 0.88 -48.68
N ASP A 52 10.01 1.24 -47.40
CA ASP A 52 9.81 0.26 -46.33
C ASP A 52 8.55 -0.58 -46.55
N GLY A 53 8.62 -1.90 -46.32
CA GLY A 53 7.52 -2.85 -46.57
C GLY A 53 7.97 -4.13 -47.27
N THR A 54 7.03 -4.96 -47.72
CA THR A 54 7.31 -6.17 -48.52
C THR A 54 6.68 -6.04 -49.91
N ALA A 55 7.14 -6.82 -50.88
CA ALA A 55 6.74 -6.69 -52.29
C ALA A 55 5.21 -6.78 -52.50
N GLU A 56 4.54 -7.56 -51.66
CA GLU A 56 3.08 -7.76 -51.67
C GLU A 56 2.31 -6.45 -51.43
N ASP A 57 2.89 -5.53 -50.67
CA ASP A 57 2.20 -4.29 -50.33
C ASP A 57 2.14 -3.29 -51.51
N HIS A 58 2.95 -3.51 -52.53
CA HIS A 58 3.07 -2.62 -53.70
C HIS A 58 2.31 -3.17 -54.93
N ILE A 59 1.56 -4.26 -54.77
CA ILE A 59 0.81 -4.86 -55.87
C ILE A 59 -0.35 -3.95 -56.25
N VAL A 60 -0.43 -3.61 -57.54
CA VAL A 60 -1.57 -2.94 -58.17
C VAL A 60 -2.16 -3.91 -59.18
N SER A 61 -3.39 -4.39 -58.91
CA SER A 61 -4.10 -5.37 -59.73
C SER A 61 -5.22 -4.74 -60.57
N THR A 62 -5.79 -3.64 -60.08
CA THR A 62 -6.77 -2.82 -60.80
C THR A 62 -6.45 -1.34 -60.62
N LEU A 63 -6.82 -0.52 -61.60
CA LEU A 63 -6.71 0.93 -61.54
C LEU A 63 -7.94 1.58 -62.19
N ARG A 64 -8.72 2.31 -61.40
CA ARG A 64 -9.77 3.20 -61.89
C ARG A 64 -9.22 4.61 -62.08
N ILE A 65 -9.56 5.21 -63.21
CA ILE A 65 -9.22 6.59 -63.56
C ILE A 65 -10.53 7.34 -63.69
N ILE A 66 -10.68 8.40 -62.89
CA ILE A 66 -11.84 9.28 -62.93
C ILE A 66 -11.36 10.69 -63.28
N GLU A 67 -11.94 11.24 -64.34
CA GLU A 67 -11.65 12.59 -64.84
C GLU A 67 -12.75 13.56 -64.42
N PHE A 68 -12.36 14.72 -63.91
CA PHE A 68 -13.27 15.79 -63.57
C PHE A 68 -12.93 17.07 -64.33
N ASP A 69 -13.98 17.80 -64.73
CA ASP A 69 -13.86 19.18 -65.17
C ASP A 69 -13.42 20.06 -63.97
N PRO A 70 -12.29 20.77 -64.06
CA PRO A 70 -11.72 21.49 -62.91
C PRO A 70 -12.54 22.72 -62.49
N ALA A 71 -13.44 23.24 -63.34
CA ALA A 71 -14.27 24.40 -63.03
C ALA A 71 -15.61 24.02 -62.38
N THR A 72 -16.20 22.91 -62.82
CA THR A 72 -17.56 22.48 -62.43
C THR A 72 -17.56 21.26 -61.51
N GLY A 73 -16.47 20.49 -61.48
CA GLY A 73 -16.36 19.22 -60.76
C GLY A 73 -17.17 18.08 -61.36
N ILE A 74 -17.70 18.23 -62.58
CA ILE A 74 -18.48 17.20 -63.28
C ILE A 74 -17.53 16.07 -63.75
N CYS A 75 -17.95 14.82 -63.57
CA CYS A 75 -17.22 13.65 -64.07
C CYS A 75 -17.32 13.60 -65.59
N LEU A 76 -16.18 13.63 -66.28
CA LEU A 76 -16.08 13.57 -67.73
C LEU A 76 -15.83 12.14 -68.23
N SER A 77 -15.13 11.33 -67.43
CA SER A 77 -14.78 9.95 -67.72
C SER A 77 -14.57 9.17 -66.42
N ASN A 78 -14.93 7.90 -66.40
CA ASN A 78 -14.74 6.98 -65.27
C ASN A 78 -14.50 5.58 -65.80
N VAL A 79 -13.23 5.15 -65.82
CA VAL A 79 -12.82 3.91 -66.49
C VAL A 79 -12.01 3.05 -65.54
N LEU A 80 -12.39 1.77 -65.41
CA LEU A 80 -11.65 0.77 -64.67
C LEU A 80 -10.76 -0.04 -65.62
N TYR A 81 -9.47 -0.12 -65.28
CA TYR A 81 -8.50 -0.95 -65.96
C TYR A 81 -8.09 -2.14 -65.08
N THR A 82 -7.96 -3.30 -65.70
CA THR A 82 -7.40 -4.52 -65.11
C THR A 82 -5.97 -4.74 -65.61
N LYS A 83 -5.17 -5.48 -64.86
CA LYS A 83 -3.75 -5.75 -65.14
C LYS A 83 -3.45 -6.22 -66.57
N GLU A 84 -4.38 -6.93 -67.21
CA GLU A 84 -4.28 -7.44 -68.59
C GLU A 84 -4.23 -6.31 -69.64
N GLN A 85 -4.70 -5.12 -69.30
CA GLN A 85 -4.82 -3.98 -70.21
C GLN A 85 -3.60 -3.04 -70.19
N TRP A 86 -2.57 -3.36 -69.39
CA TRP A 86 -1.39 -2.51 -69.19
C TRP A 86 -0.17 -3.16 -69.86
N THR A 87 0.59 -2.41 -70.66
CA THR A 87 1.79 -2.94 -71.34
C THR A 87 3.04 -2.29 -70.73
N ASN A 88 3.99 -3.09 -70.23
CA ASN A 88 5.20 -2.60 -69.56
C ASN A 88 4.93 -1.61 -68.42
N ASN A 89 3.90 -1.86 -67.58
CA ASN A 89 3.44 -0.97 -66.51
C ASN A 89 3.00 0.42 -67.00
N ILE A 90 2.48 0.50 -68.23
CA ILE A 90 1.95 1.72 -68.83
C ILE A 90 0.51 1.49 -69.27
N ILE A 91 -0.38 2.37 -68.82
CA ILE A 91 -1.76 2.47 -69.31
C ILE A 91 -1.83 3.61 -70.33
N LYS A 92 -2.46 3.34 -71.48
CA LYS A 92 -2.83 4.38 -72.44
C LYS A 92 -4.30 4.74 -72.24
N HIS A 93 -4.53 5.86 -71.56
CA HIS A 93 -5.87 6.36 -71.29
C HIS A 93 -6.33 7.26 -72.45
N SER A 94 -7.49 6.97 -73.04
CA SER A 94 -8.03 7.75 -74.15
C SER A 94 -8.64 9.03 -73.60
N ILE A 95 -8.07 10.19 -73.95
CA ILE A 95 -8.50 11.49 -73.43
C ILE A 95 -8.20 12.59 -74.44
N LYS A 96 -9.06 13.61 -74.50
CA LYS A 96 -8.87 14.77 -75.38
C LYS A 96 -7.88 15.78 -74.79
N GLN A 97 -7.35 16.66 -75.63
CA GLN A 97 -6.61 17.83 -75.16
C GLN A 97 -7.50 18.70 -74.26
N GLY A 98 -7.03 19.03 -73.06
CA GLY A 98 -7.75 19.82 -72.08
C GLY A 98 -7.07 19.84 -70.71
N THR A 99 -7.64 20.57 -69.76
CA THR A 99 -7.18 20.59 -68.36
C THR A 99 -8.18 19.85 -67.48
N TYR A 100 -7.69 18.94 -66.64
CA TYR A 100 -8.51 18.01 -65.86
C TYR A 100 -8.03 17.91 -64.41
N ASP A 101 -8.96 17.56 -63.52
CA ASP A 101 -8.64 17.02 -62.19
C ASP A 101 -8.82 15.49 -62.24
N PHE A 102 -7.82 14.73 -61.83
CA PHE A 102 -7.85 13.26 -61.85
C PHE A 102 -7.94 12.68 -60.44
N VAL A 103 -8.72 11.60 -60.32
CA VAL A 103 -8.70 10.70 -59.18
C VAL A 103 -8.36 9.28 -59.66
N PHE A 104 -7.32 8.71 -59.07
CA PHE A 104 -6.85 7.36 -59.32
C PHE A 104 -7.19 6.48 -58.13
N LEU A 105 -7.85 5.34 -58.36
CA LEU A 105 -8.13 4.35 -57.32
C LEU A 105 -7.54 3.02 -57.73
N ALA A 106 -6.60 2.50 -56.95
CA ALA A 106 -6.05 1.17 -57.16
C ALA A 106 -6.65 0.17 -56.18
N ASN A 107 -6.81 -1.07 -56.63
CA ASN A 107 -7.30 -2.20 -55.82
C ASN A 107 -8.62 -1.86 -55.10
N GLU A 108 -9.61 -1.40 -55.86
CA GLU A 108 -10.91 -0.98 -55.30
C GLU A 108 -11.60 -2.11 -54.50
N ALA A 109 -12.31 -1.74 -53.42
CA ALA A 109 -13.01 -2.71 -52.61
C ALA A 109 -14.12 -3.42 -53.41
N THR A 110 -14.14 -4.76 -53.35
CA THR A 110 -15.00 -5.61 -54.20
C THR A 110 -16.45 -5.73 -53.72
N SER A 111 -16.82 -5.02 -52.65
CA SER A 111 -18.21 -5.05 -52.15
C SER A 111 -19.17 -4.42 -53.16
N THR A 112 -20.30 -5.08 -53.42
CA THR A 112 -21.28 -4.64 -54.43
C THR A 112 -21.76 -3.21 -54.20
N SER A 113 -21.90 -2.79 -52.93
CA SER A 113 -22.30 -1.42 -52.59
C SER A 113 -21.26 -0.39 -53.05
N VAL A 114 -19.98 -0.63 -52.77
CA VAL A 114 -18.89 0.27 -53.17
C VAL A 114 -18.77 0.33 -54.69
N LEU A 115 -18.81 -0.82 -55.36
CA LEU A 115 -18.72 -0.86 -56.84
C LEU A 115 -19.86 -0.10 -57.51
N ASN A 116 -21.10 -0.23 -57.00
CA ASN A 116 -22.25 0.53 -57.51
C ASN A 116 -22.08 2.04 -57.32
N GLN A 117 -21.54 2.46 -56.17
CA GLN A 117 -21.26 3.88 -55.90
C GLN A 117 -20.15 4.42 -56.80
N LEU A 118 -19.06 3.67 -56.98
CA LEU A 118 -17.93 4.05 -57.84
C LEU A 118 -18.34 4.15 -59.31
N ASN A 119 -19.14 3.21 -59.82
CA ASN A 119 -19.67 3.27 -61.18
C ASN A 119 -20.70 4.41 -61.37
N GLY A 120 -21.32 4.89 -60.28
CA GLY A 120 -22.33 5.95 -60.29
C GLY A 120 -21.80 7.36 -60.04
N VAL A 121 -20.48 7.58 -60.04
CA VAL A 121 -19.88 8.91 -59.83
C VAL A 121 -20.18 9.83 -61.02
N LEU A 122 -20.93 10.91 -60.78
CA LEU A 122 -21.27 11.91 -61.80
C LEU A 122 -20.59 13.26 -61.57
N LYS A 123 -20.11 13.50 -60.34
CA LYS A 123 -19.34 14.70 -59.94
C LYS A 123 -18.41 14.37 -58.79
N TYR A 124 -17.39 15.19 -58.58
CA TYR A 124 -16.39 14.97 -57.53
C TYR A 124 -17.01 14.82 -56.14
N GLY A 125 -18.04 15.62 -55.83
CA GLY A 125 -18.76 15.53 -54.55
C GLY A 125 -19.48 14.20 -54.27
N ASP A 126 -19.62 13.32 -55.26
CA ASP A 126 -20.14 11.97 -55.02
C ASP A 126 -19.10 11.07 -54.34
N LEU A 127 -17.80 11.35 -54.50
CA LEU A 127 -16.72 10.62 -53.81
C LEU A 127 -16.78 10.82 -52.29
N ASN A 128 -17.29 11.96 -51.82
CA ASN A 128 -17.51 12.27 -50.40
C ASN A 128 -18.57 11.36 -49.74
N LYS A 129 -19.24 10.49 -50.50
CA LYS A 129 -20.24 9.53 -49.99
C LYS A 129 -19.73 8.09 -49.99
N ILE A 130 -18.48 7.87 -50.42
CA ILE A 130 -17.90 6.54 -50.60
C ILE A 130 -16.86 6.29 -49.50
N ALA A 131 -17.01 5.18 -48.80
CA ALA A 131 -16.04 4.66 -47.84
C ALA A 131 -15.89 3.15 -48.02
N TYR A 132 -14.69 2.64 -47.84
CA TYR A 132 -14.38 1.22 -47.96
C TYR A 132 -14.57 0.53 -46.61
N PRO A 133 -15.22 -0.66 -46.56
CA PRO A 133 -15.43 -1.37 -45.32
C PRO A 133 -14.09 -1.85 -44.74
N ALA A 134 -14.02 -1.99 -43.41
CA ALA A 134 -12.85 -2.52 -42.73
C ALA A 134 -12.36 -3.85 -43.32
N SER A 135 -13.26 -4.70 -43.84
CA SER A 135 -12.93 -5.97 -44.49
C SER A 135 -12.10 -5.84 -45.77
N ALA A 136 -12.04 -4.66 -46.40
CA ALA A 136 -11.19 -4.39 -47.56
C ALA A 136 -9.69 -4.28 -47.19
N PHE A 137 -9.38 -4.11 -45.90
CA PHE A 137 -8.02 -3.91 -45.40
C PHE A 137 -7.51 -5.16 -44.70
N SER A 138 -7.30 -6.26 -45.42
CA SER A 138 -6.75 -7.50 -44.86
C SER A 138 -5.37 -7.77 -45.43
N SER A 139 -4.51 -8.43 -44.66
CA SER A 139 -3.18 -8.82 -45.11
C SER A 139 -3.21 -9.78 -46.31
N ASP A 140 -4.31 -10.52 -46.51
CA ASP A 140 -4.46 -11.45 -47.64
C ASP A 140 -5.02 -10.78 -48.92
N LEU A 141 -5.26 -9.47 -48.91
CA LEU A 141 -5.81 -8.72 -50.05
C LEU A 141 -4.82 -7.68 -50.56
N ASP A 142 -4.94 -7.35 -51.86
CA ASP A 142 -4.23 -6.22 -52.44
C ASP A 142 -4.75 -4.91 -51.82
N ILE A 143 -3.83 -4.07 -51.33
CA ILE A 143 -4.18 -2.91 -50.49
C ILE A 143 -4.84 -1.82 -51.36
N PRO A 144 -6.03 -1.31 -51.00
CA PRO A 144 -6.64 -0.19 -51.68
C PRO A 144 -5.80 1.08 -51.63
N MET A 145 -5.68 1.81 -52.74
CA MET A 145 -4.88 3.04 -52.82
C MET A 145 -5.61 4.16 -53.58
N ILE A 146 -5.26 5.40 -53.26
CA ILE A 146 -5.81 6.60 -53.90
C ILE A 146 -4.71 7.60 -54.26
N GLN A 147 -4.92 8.35 -55.34
CA GLN A 147 -4.18 9.57 -55.60
C GLN A 147 -5.08 10.59 -56.29
N GLU A 148 -5.00 11.84 -55.88
CA GLU A 148 -5.61 12.97 -56.59
C GLU A 148 -4.53 13.83 -57.23
N ILE A 149 -4.72 14.22 -58.49
CA ILE A 149 -3.82 15.14 -59.20
C ILE A 149 -4.68 16.20 -59.88
N LYS A 150 -4.51 17.47 -59.47
CA LYS A 150 -5.35 18.58 -59.92
C LYS A 150 -4.68 19.39 -61.02
N LYS A 151 -5.48 20.00 -61.89
CA LYS A 151 -5.08 20.92 -62.96
C LYS A 151 -4.01 20.35 -63.91
N VAL A 152 -4.19 19.10 -64.33
CA VAL A 152 -3.31 18.44 -65.30
C VAL A 152 -3.74 18.84 -66.70
N THR A 153 -2.85 19.49 -67.45
CA THR A 153 -3.12 19.87 -68.84
C THR A 153 -2.56 18.81 -69.78
N VAL A 154 -3.43 18.12 -70.51
CA VAL A 154 -3.06 17.09 -71.50
C VAL A 154 -2.63 17.76 -72.79
N LEU A 155 -1.44 17.42 -73.29
CA LEU A 155 -0.87 17.98 -74.52
C LEU A 155 -1.36 17.21 -75.76
N PRO A 156 -1.52 17.88 -76.92
CA PRO A 156 -2.05 17.25 -78.12
C PRO A 156 -1.13 16.15 -78.66
N LYS A 157 -1.72 15.19 -79.40
CA LYS A 157 -1.01 14.12 -80.13
C LYS A 157 -0.12 13.21 -79.27
N GLY A 158 -0.48 13.00 -78.00
CA GLY A 158 0.30 12.17 -77.08
C GLY A 158 1.61 12.83 -76.63
N GLY A 159 1.68 14.17 -76.66
CA GLY A 159 2.84 14.96 -76.23
C GLY A 159 3.12 14.94 -74.73
N GLY A 160 2.30 14.23 -73.94
CA GLY A 160 2.42 14.14 -72.49
C GLY A 160 1.47 15.08 -71.77
N ILE A 161 1.92 15.59 -70.62
CA ILE A 161 1.15 16.49 -69.75
C ILE A 161 1.99 17.69 -69.31
N GLU A 162 1.31 18.75 -68.91
CA GLU A 162 1.85 19.85 -68.12
C GLU A 162 1.15 19.87 -66.75
N LEU A 163 1.93 19.79 -65.68
CA LEU A 163 1.46 19.88 -64.30
C LEU A 163 1.22 21.34 -63.90
N SER A 164 0.54 21.55 -62.76
CA SER A 164 0.18 22.90 -62.29
C SER A 164 1.36 23.84 -62.00
N ASP A 165 2.56 23.28 -61.82
CA ASP A 165 3.82 24.01 -61.62
C ASP A 165 4.53 24.39 -62.94
N GLY A 166 3.93 24.04 -64.09
CA GLY A 166 4.50 24.25 -65.42
C GLY A 166 5.44 23.13 -65.89
N THR A 167 5.63 22.06 -65.10
CA THR A 167 6.48 20.93 -65.46
C THR A 167 5.84 20.08 -66.55
N GLN A 168 6.54 19.88 -67.67
CA GLN A 168 6.09 18.98 -68.73
C GLN A 168 6.68 17.57 -68.58
N GLN A 169 5.85 16.54 -68.73
CA GLN A 169 6.24 15.14 -68.60
C GLN A 169 5.60 14.30 -69.71
N SER A 170 6.37 13.36 -70.30
CA SER A 170 5.85 12.45 -71.33
C SER A 170 4.90 11.39 -70.78
N PHE A 171 4.95 11.13 -69.47
CA PHE A 171 4.08 10.20 -68.75
C PHE A 171 3.54 10.87 -67.51
N LEU A 172 2.27 10.63 -67.17
CA LEU A 172 1.78 10.93 -65.84
C LEU A 172 2.22 9.80 -64.90
N LYS A 173 3.19 10.08 -64.03
CA LYS A 173 3.71 9.12 -63.07
C LYS A 173 2.90 9.18 -61.77
N LEU A 174 2.28 8.06 -61.41
CA LEU A 174 1.51 7.92 -60.19
C LEU A 174 2.41 7.66 -58.96
N ALA A 175 1.93 8.14 -57.83
CA ALA A 175 2.43 7.92 -56.48
C ALA A 175 1.20 7.69 -55.59
N LEU A 176 0.71 6.45 -55.61
CA LEU A 176 -0.54 6.06 -54.95
C LEU A 176 -0.35 5.95 -53.44
N ASN A 177 -1.22 6.61 -52.67
CA ASN A 177 -1.25 6.49 -51.22
C ASN A 177 -2.18 5.36 -50.82
N ARG A 178 -1.72 4.45 -49.97
CA ARG A 178 -2.55 3.37 -49.44
C ARG A 178 -3.57 3.93 -48.47
N LEU A 179 -4.79 3.41 -48.53
CA LEU A 179 -5.87 3.77 -47.63
C LEU A 179 -5.79 3.01 -46.28
N GLY A 180 -4.88 2.04 -46.16
CA GLY A 180 -4.65 1.26 -44.95
C GLY A 180 -3.36 1.61 -44.22
N VAL A 181 -3.15 0.93 -43.09
CA VAL A 181 -1.98 1.01 -42.23
C VAL A 181 -1.34 -0.37 -42.12
N ARG A 182 -0.02 -0.45 -42.28
CA ARG A 182 0.74 -1.68 -42.02
C ARG A 182 1.23 -1.67 -40.57
N VAL A 183 1.14 -2.79 -39.88
CA VAL A 183 1.63 -2.97 -38.50
C VAL A 183 2.53 -4.20 -38.43
N ASP A 184 3.76 -4.01 -37.97
CA ASP A 184 4.72 -5.03 -37.59
C ASP A 184 4.95 -4.92 -36.08
N VAL A 185 5.05 -6.03 -35.33
CA VAL A 185 5.17 -6.03 -33.87
C VAL A 185 6.33 -6.93 -33.44
N VAL A 186 7.13 -6.43 -32.50
CA VAL A 186 8.10 -7.22 -31.73
C VAL A 186 7.62 -7.20 -30.27
N LEU A 187 7.46 -8.37 -29.66
CA LEU A 187 7.16 -8.52 -28.24
C LEU A 187 8.39 -9.09 -27.53
N GLU A 188 8.73 -8.57 -26.36
CA GLU A 188 9.89 -8.99 -25.57
C GLU A 188 9.53 -9.11 -24.08
N ALA A 189 10.17 -10.03 -23.36
CA ALA A 189 9.96 -10.22 -21.92
C ALA A 189 11.21 -10.77 -21.20
N GLU A 190 11.32 -10.45 -19.91
CA GLU A 190 12.33 -11.01 -19.00
C GLU A 190 11.99 -12.45 -18.58
N ASP A 191 10.72 -12.83 -18.61
CA ASP A 191 10.22 -14.19 -18.35
C ASP A 191 9.92 -14.94 -19.66
N ASP A 192 9.98 -16.27 -19.62
CA ASP A 192 9.58 -17.12 -20.74
C ASP A 192 8.05 -17.33 -20.79
N PHE A 193 7.41 -16.72 -21.79
CA PHE A 193 5.96 -16.76 -21.98
C PHE A 193 5.48 -17.74 -23.06
N GLU A 194 6.35 -18.62 -23.57
CA GLU A 194 6.02 -19.50 -24.70
C GLU A 194 4.80 -20.40 -24.44
N ALA A 195 4.66 -20.88 -23.20
CA ALA A 195 3.56 -21.78 -22.83
C ALA A 195 2.19 -21.09 -22.69
N VAL A 196 2.17 -19.76 -22.57
CA VAL A 196 0.94 -18.99 -22.24
C VAL A 196 0.52 -18.02 -23.34
N PHE A 197 1.44 -17.59 -24.20
CA PHE A 197 1.13 -16.72 -25.33
C PHE A 197 0.26 -17.46 -26.37
N THR A 198 -0.86 -16.86 -26.75
CA THR A 198 -1.84 -17.46 -27.68
C THR A 198 -2.13 -16.61 -28.92
N GLY A 199 -1.61 -15.37 -28.96
CA GLY A 199 -1.77 -14.46 -30.08
C GLY A 199 -1.98 -13.00 -29.67
N VAL A 200 -2.54 -12.19 -30.55
CA VAL A 200 -2.79 -10.76 -30.35
C VAL A 200 -4.18 -10.34 -30.85
N VAL A 201 -4.71 -9.24 -30.32
CA VAL A 201 -6.00 -8.69 -30.69
C VAL A 201 -5.88 -7.18 -30.92
N PHE A 202 -6.48 -6.69 -32.00
CA PHE A 202 -6.71 -5.27 -32.25
C PHE A 202 -8.21 -5.00 -32.13
N SER A 203 -8.60 -4.11 -31.22
CA SER A 203 -10.01 -3.72 -31.00
C SER A 203 -10.22 -2.23 -31.19
N ASN A 204 -11.48 -1.81 -31.24
CA ASN A 204 -11.88 -0.42 -31.51
C ASN A 204 -11.45 0.07 -32.91
N ILE A 205 -11.32 -0.86 -33.86
CA ILE A 205 -10.97 -0.56 -35.25
C ILE A 205 -12.18 0.12 -35.94
N PRO A 206 -11.97 1.15 -36.78
CA PRO A 206 -13.05 1.78 -37.54
C PRO A 206 -13.67 0.78 -38.54
N ASP A 207 -15.00 0.87 -38.71
CA ASP A 207 -15.76 0.02 -39.63
C ASP A 207 -15.65 0.45 -41.10
N LEU A 208 -15.26 1.70 -41.35
CA LEU A 208 -15.18 2.34 -42.66
C LEU A 208 -13.94 3.22 -42.79
N VAL A 209 -13.33 3.23 -43.97
CA VAL A 209 -12.27 4.18 -44.39
C VAL A 209 -12.79 5.04 -45.53
N PRO A 210 -13.01 6.35 -45.31
CA PRO A 210 -13.48 7.22 -46.37
C PRO A 210 -12.46 7.42 -47.51
N LEU A 211 -12.96 7.62 -48.73
CA LEU A 211 -12.08 7.96 -49.87
C LEU A 211 -11.58 9.40 -49.82
N THR A 212 -12.34 10.31 -49.20
CA THR A 212 -11.98 11.74 -49.11
C THR A 212 -12.13 12.24 -47.69
N ALA A 213 -11.39 13.30 -47.34
CA ALA A 213 -11.49 13.96 -46.03
C ALA A 213 -12.85 14.64 -45.77
N ASN A 214 -13.68 14.84 -46.81
CA ASN A 214 -14.98 15.50 -46.72
C ASN A 214 -16.15 14.51 -46.62
N TYR A 215 -15.90 13.32 -46.07
CA TYR A 215 -16.90 12.26 -45.98
C TYR A 215 -18.15 12.70 -45.21
N SER A 216 -19.33 12.45 -45.79
CA SER A 216 -20.60 12.91 -45.22
C SER A 216 -21.32 11.87 -44.35
N GLY A 217 -20.76 10.66 -44.20
CA GLY A 217 -21.32 9.59 -43.38
C GLY A 217 -20.72 9.53 -41.97
N SER A 218 -21.21 8.61 -41.14
CA SER A 218 -20.67 8.33 -39.80
C SER A 218 -19.75 7.11 -39.82
N ILE A 219 -18.64 7.17 -39.08
CA ILE A 219 -17.70 6.06 -38.91
C ILE A 219 -17.93 5.44 -37.52
N GLY A 220 -18.23 4.15 -37.47
CA GLY A 220 -18.34 3.39 -36.23
C GLY A 220 -17.00 2.78 -35.83
N ARG A 221 -16.75 2.65 -34.51
CA ARG A 221 -15.53 2.01 -33.97
C ARG A 221 -15.92 0.80 -33.13
N SER A 222 -16.01 -0.36 -33.77
CA SER A 222 -16.46 -1.59 -33.13
C SER A 222 -15.80 -2.86 -33.68
N ILE A 223 -14.95 -2.71 -34.70
CA ILE A 223 -14.32 -3.86 -35.33
C ILE A 223 -13.22 -4.40 -34.41
N ILE A 224 -13.21 -5.72 -34.25
CA ILE A 224 -12.21 -6.47 -33.49
C ILE A 224 -11.57 -7.48 -34.44
N ARG A 225 -10.24 -7.50 -34.50
CA ARG A 225 -9.45 -8.48 -35.25
C ARG A 225 -8.58 -9.27 -34.31
N LYS A 226 -8.72 -10.59 -34.36
CA LYS A 226 -7.96 -11.52 -33.54
C LYS A 226 -7.00 -12.29 -34.43
N PHE A 227 -5.75 -12.38 -34.02
CA PHE A 227 -4.73 -13.19 -34.65
C PHE A 227 -4.25 -14.20 -33.62
N THR A 228 -4.56 -15.48 -33.83
CA THR A 228 -4.19 -16.55 -32.90
C THR A 228 -3.10 -17.44 -33.48
N LEU A 229 -2.29 -18.06 -32.64
CA LEU A 229 -1.27 -19.02 -33.11
C LEU A 229 -1.88 -20.18 -33.89
N SER A 230 -3.08 -20.64 -33.51
CA SER A 230 -3.75 -21.78 -34.14
C SER A 230 -4.33 -21.48 -35.52
N GLU A 231 -4.84 -20.27 -35.73
CA GLU A 231 -5.54 -19.89 -36.96
C GLU A 231 -4.67 -19.03 -37.88
N ASN A 232 -3.68 -18.33 -37.33
CA ASN A 232 -2.90 -17.29 -38.00
C ASN A 232 -1.38 -17.49 -37.80
N GLY A 233 -0.91 -18.72 -37.61
CA GLY A 233 0.48 -19.03 -37.29
C GLY A 233 1.53 -18.43 -38.26
N SER A 234 1.18 -18.20 -39.53
CA SER A 234 2.06 -17.58 -40.53
C SER A 234 2.46 -16.14 -40.23
N TYR A 235 1.70 -15.44 -39.36
CA TYR A 235 2.01 -14.07 -38.95
C TYR A 235 3.03 -14.03 -37.81
N PHE A 236 3.29 -15.15 -37.12
CA PHE A 236 4.12 -15.22 -35.93
C PHE A 236 5.46 -15.91 -36.22
N SER A 237 6.54 -15.39 -35.64
CA SER A 237 7.87 -16.02 -35.67
C SER A 237 8.65 -15.70 -34.40
N ASP A 238 9.69 -16.48 -34.09
CA ASP A 238 10.56 -16.22 -32.95
C ASP A 238 11.40 -14.96 -33.17
N GLY A 239 11.50 -14.13 -32.14
CA GLY A 239 12.36 -12.94 -32.11
C GLY A 239 13.74 -13.25 -31.54
N THR A 240 14.71 -12.37 -31.82
CA THR A 240 16.01 -12.39 -31.13
C THR A 240 15.96 -11.32 -30.03
N PRO A 241 16.16 -11.67 -28.74
CA PRO A 241 16.14 -10.72 -27.64
C PRO A 241 17.10 -9.54 -27.87
N SER A 242 16.59 -8.31 -27.71
CA SER A 242 17.35 -7.08 -28.01
C SER A 242 18.39 -6.69 -26.95
N ALA A 243 18.31 -7.25 -25.73
CA ALA A 243 19.17 -6.86 -24.60
C ALA A 243 19.49 -8.04 -23.66
N VAL A 244 20.56 -7.89 -22.87
CA VAL A 244 20.93 -8.83 -21.80
C VAL A 244 19.86 -8.79 -20.70
N GLY A 245 19.24 -9.93 -20.39
CA GLY A 245 18.16 -10.05 -19.40
C GLY A 245 16.77 -10.31 -20.00
N ILE A 246 16.60 -10.12 -21.31
CA ILE A 246 15.39 -10.53 -22.03
C ILE A 246 15.55 -11.99 -22.48
N THR A 247 14.65 -12.87 -22.06
CA THR A 247 14.74 -14.32 -22.37
C THR A 247 13.71 -14.77 -23.41
N TRP A 248 12.68 -13.96 -23.69
CA TRP A 248 11.61 -14.30 -24.61
C TRP A 248 11.34 -13.17 -25.60
N ALA A 249 11.16 -13.51 -26.88
CA ALA A 249 10.81 -12.56 -27.92
C ALA A 249 9.96 -13.18 -29.04
N LYS A 250 8.96 -12.44 -29.54
CA LYS A 250 8.08 -12.85 -30.66
C LYS A 250 7.89 -11.72 -31.66
N ASN A 251 7.95 -12.06 -32.94
CA ASN A 251 7.64 -11.17 -34.04
C ASN A 251 6.24 -11.48 -34.61
N ILE A 252 5.43 -10.45 -34.83
CA ILE A 252 4.15 -10.49 -35.55
C ILE A 252 4.27 -9.59 -36.77
N ASN A 253 4.29 -10.17 -37.97
CA ASN A 253 4.65 -9.44 -39.19
C ASN A 253 3.45 -9.22 -40.12
N ARG A 254 3.38 -8.03 -40.71
CA ARG A 254 2.50 -7.64 -41.81
C ARG A 254 1.01 -7.75 -41.49
N ILE A 255 0.56 -7.05 -40.46
CA ILE A 255 -0.86 -6.84 -40.17
C ILE A 255 -1.35 -5.60 -40.91
N ILE A 256 -2.31 -5.73 -41.82
CA ILE A 256 -2.94 -4.58 -42.49
C ILE A 256 -4.21 -4.21 -41.74
N LEU A 257 -4.32 -2.96 -41.28
CA LEU A 257 -5.50 -2.40 -40.62
C LEU A 257 -6.08 -1.25 -41.47
N PRO A 258 -7.38 -0.94 -41.34
CA PRO A 258 -7.92 0.31 -41.89
C PRO A 258 -7.27 1.51 -41.20
N SER A 259 -7.05 2.60 -41.94
CA SER A 259 -6.66 3.87 -41.33
C SER A 259 -7.74 4.38 -40.36
N SER A 260 -7.32 5.07 -39.31
CA SER A 260 -8.21 5.56 -38.25
C SER A 260 -7.89 7.02 -37.97
N GLU A 261 -8.83 7.93 -38.24
CA GLU A 261 -8.69 9.35 -37.89
C GLU A 261 -9.83 9.72 -36.94
N PRO A 262 -9.58 9.83 -35.62
CA PRO A 262 -10.56 10.32 -34.66
C PRO A 262 -11.06 11.73 -34.99
N VAL A 263 -12.28 12.05 -34.58
CA VAL A 263 -12.82 13.41 -34.76
C VAL A 263 -12.02 14.41 -33.94
N ASP A 264 -11.71 14.04 -32.69
CA ASP A 264 -10.70 14.70 -31.87
C ASP A 264 -9.52 13.75 -31.70
N LYS A 265 -8.37 14.15 -32.25
CA LYS A 265 -7.13 13.37 -32.22
C LYS A 265 -6.68 13.05 -30.79
N SER A 266 -7.06 13.85 -29.80
CA SER A 266 -6.71 13.60 -28.40
C SER A 266 -7.71 12.71 -27.63
N GLU A 267 -8.79 12.29 -28.28
CA GLU A 267 -9.85 11.50 -27.64
C GLU A 267 -9.45 10.03 -27.50
N LYS A 268 -9.05 9.65 -26.27
CA LYS A 268 -8.58 8.31 -25.93
C LYS A 268 -9.62 7.22 -26.22
N SER A 269 -10.92 7.51 -26.08
CA SER A 269 -11.98 6.51 -26.31
C SER A 269 -12.10 6.08 -27.78
N GLU A 270 -11.52 6.82 -28.72
CA GLU A 270 -11.50 6.51 -30.15
C GLU A 270 -10.25 5.74 -30.60
N ALA A 271 -9.28 5.52 -29.71
CA ALA A 271 -8.01 4.87 -30.02
C ALA A 271 -8.18 3.37 -30.36
N VAL A 272 -7.43 2.89 -31.35
CA VAL A 272 -7.31 1.45 -31.60
C VAL A 272 -6.52 0.82 -30.44
N VAL A 273 -7.04 -0.27 -29.87
CA VAL A 273 -6.43 -0.94 -28.72
C VAL A 273 -5.72 -2.21 -29.18
N PHE A 274 -4.44 -2.34 -28.83
CA PHE A 274 -3.65 -3.55 -29.03
C PHE A 274 -3.58 -4.36 -27.74
N THR A 275 -3.87 -5.66 -27.82
CA THR A 275 -3.89 -6.58 -26.68
C THR A 275 -3.07 -7.83 -26.98
N VAL A 276 -2.22 -8.23 -26.04
CA VAL A 276 -1.50 -9.50 -26.08
C VAL A 276 -2.34 -10.55 -25.36
N ASN A 277 -2.60 -11.70 -26.02
CA ASN A 277 -3.45 -12.74 -25.47
C ASN A 277 -2.61 -13.83 -24.79
N MET A 278 -2.78 -13.96 -23.47
CA MET A 278 -2.04 -14.85 -22.57
C MET A 278 -2.90 -15.98 -22.00
N GLY A 279 -4.00 -16.31 -22.70
CA GLY A 279 -4.90 -17.42 -22.35
C GLY A 279 -5.77 -17.12 -21.13
N THR A 280 -5.55 -17.84 -20.03
CA THR A 280 -6.26 -17.62 -18.74
C THR A 280 -5.56 -16.60 -17.84
N ASN A 281 -4.36 -16.15 -18.21
CA ASN A 281 -3.63 -15.13 -17.50
C ASN A 281 -4.15 -13.73 -17.85
N TYR A 282 -3.61 -12.71 -17.18
CA TYR A 282 -3.87 -11.31 -17.53
C TYR A 282 -3.43 -11.04 -18.96
N ASN A 283 -4.33 -10.45 -19.76
CA ASN A 283 -4.08 -10.07 -21.15
C ASN A 283 -3.71 -8.60 -21.18
N PRO A 284 -2.42 -8.24 -21.28
CA PRO A 284 -2.03 -6.86 -21.13
C PRO A 284 -2.30 -6.13 -22.46
N SER A 285 -2.73 -4.87 -22.36
CA SER A 285 -3.23 -4.08 -23.49
C SER A 285 -2.82 -2.62 -23.41
N CYS A 286 -2.74 -1.94 -24.55
CA CYS A 286 -2.52 -0.50 -24.63
C CYS A 286 -3.33 0.12 -25.77
N GLU A 287 -3.64 1.41 -25.65
CA GLU A 287 -4.09 2.22 -26.79
C GLU A 287 -2.90 2.51 -27.73
N LEU A 288 -3.13 2.46 -29.03
CA LEU A 288 -2.15 2.89 -30.02
C LEU A 288 -2.24 4.41 -30.16
N GLU A 289 -1.11 5.08 -29.90
CA GLU A 289 -1.02 6.54 -29.96
C GLU A 289 0.25 7.00 -30.67
N ILE A 290 0.13 8.14 -31.33
CA ILE A 290 1.22 8.96 -31.82
C ILE A 290 1.63 9.86 -30.64
N ASN A 291 2.89 9.72 -30.23
CA ASN A 291 3.45 10.49 -29.12
C ASN A 291 3.75 11.95 -29.55
N SER A 292 2.69 12.72 -29.74
CA SER A 292 2.69 14.17 -29.97
C SER A 292 2.14 14.91 -28.75
N ASN A 293 2.30 16.24 -28.69
CA ASN A 293 1.64 17.07 -27.68
C ASN A 293 0.77 18.15 -28.36
N PRO A 294 -0.56 18.08 -28.27
CA PRO A 294 -1.36 17.05 -27.57
C PRO A 294 -1.22 15.65 -28.20
N VAL A 295 -1.52 14.61 -27.43
CA VAL A 295 -1.50 13.21 -27.88
C VAL A 295 -2.43 13.02 -29.09
N ASP A 296 -2.01 12.22 -30.07
CA ASP A 296 -2.77 11.96 -31.29
C ASP A 296 -3.03 10.44 -31.44
N TYR A 297 -4.28 10.01 -31.31
CA TYR A 297 -4.73 8.61 -31.43
C TYR A 297 -5.07 8.20 -32.87
N SER A 298 -4.65 8.98 -33.87
CA SER A 298 -4.79 8.62 -35.28
C SER A 298 -3.86 7.45 -35.67
N LEU A 299 -4.33 6.63 -36.60
CA LEU A 299 -3.55 5.72 -37.43
C LEU A 299 -3.63 6.23 -38.89
N PRO A 300 -2.72 7.12 -39.31
CA PRO A 300 -2.82 7.81 -40.59
C PRO A 300 -2.75 6.85 -41.77
N MET A 301 -3.52 7.11 -42.83
CA MET A 301 -3.42 6.32 -44.06
C MET A 301 -1.99 6.35 -44.62
N ASN A 302 -1.60 5.30 -45.33
CA ASN A 302 -0.27 5.20 -45.96
C ASN A 302 0.88 5.27 -44.93
N SER A 303 0.69 4.65 -43.77
CA SER A 303 1.72 4.53 -42.73
C SER A 303 2.09 3.07 -42.45
N LYS A 304 3.34 2.87 -42.01
CA LYS A 304 3.85 1.61 -41.47
C LYS A 304 4.22 1.82 -40.00
N LEU A 305 3.70 0.99 -39.12
CA LEU A 305 3.91 1.04 -37.68
C LEU A 305 4.77 -0.16 -37.27
N ASP A 306 5.96 0.11 -36.75
CA ASP A 306 6.80 -0.87 -36.06
C ASP A 306 6.53 -0.74 -34.56
N LEU A 307 5.84 -1.73 -33.97
CA LEU A 307 5.53 -1.79 -32.55
C LEU A 307 6.59 -2.61 -31.82
N THR A 308 7.04 -2.16 -30.66
CA THR A 308 7.91 -2.93 -29.75
C THR A 308 7.29 -2.95 -28.36
N GLY A 309 6.63 -4.07 -28.02
CA GLY A 309 6.03 -4.31 -26.71
C GLY A 309 6.99 -5.01 -25.76
N ILE A 310 7.26 -4.43 -24.60
CA ILE A 310 7.96 -5.10 -23.50
C ILE A 310 6.91 -5.50 -22.47
N ILE A 311 6.79 -6.80 -22.21
CA ILE A 311 5.82 -7.36 -21.27
C ILE A 311 6.44 -7.34 -19.86
N ARG A 312 5.86 -6.56 -18.96
CA ARG A 312 6.09 -6.52 -17.50
C ARG A 312 4.73 -6.59 -16.78
N ASP A 313 4.66 -6.31 -15.47
CA ASP A 313 3.40 -6.22 -14.70
C ASP A 313 2.33 -5.33 -15.38
N ALA A 314 2.74 -4.42 -16.30
CA ALA A 314 1.90 -3.83 -17.35
C ALA A 314 2.61 -3.93 -18.73
N LEU A 315 1.85 -3.99 -19.85
CA LEU A 315 2.42 -3.98 -21.22
C LEU A 315 2.89 -2.57 -21.58
N HIS A 316 4.17 -2.43 -21.95
CA HIS A 316 4.72 -1.18 -22.45
C HIS A 316 5.01 -1.30 -23.95
N VAL A 317 4.20 -0.68 -24.82
CA VAL A 317 4.40 -0.70 -26.28
C VAL A 317 4.99 0.61 -26.77
N ASN A 318 6.18 0.54 -27.37
CA ASN A 318 6.74 1.62 -28.17
C ASN A 318 6.17 1.52 -29.60
N VAL A 319 5.57 2.58 -30.13
CA VAL A 319 5.11 2.66 -31.52
C VAL A 319 6.11 3.51 -32.30
N LYS A 320 6.74 2.94 -33.31
CA LYS A 320 7.52 3.68 -34.32
C LYS A 320 6.69 3.74 -35.59
N ALA A 321 6.02 4.85 -35.83
CA ALA A 321 5.39 5.11 -37.12
C ALA A 321 6.43 5.69 -38.09
N SER A 322 6.47 5.16 -39.30
CA SER A 322 7.16 5.76 -40.44
C SER A 322 6.16 5.98 -41.56
N ASP A 323 6.29 7.11 -42.27
CA ASP A 323 5.55 7.28 -43.51
C ASP A 323 5.91 6.17 -44.49
N TRP A 324 4.91 5.70 -45.25
CA TRP A 324 5.19 4.80 -46.38
C TRP A 324 5.87 5.56 -47.56
N SER A 325 6.05 6.89 -47.43
CA SER A 325 6.94 7.78 -48.22
C SER A 325 7.08 9.18 -47.57
N GLU A 326 8.30 9.76 -47.50
CA GLU A 326 8.69 11.00 -46.79
C GLU A 326 7.67 12.17 -46.70
N TYR A 327 7.27 12.52 -45.47
CA TYR A 327 6.91 13.89 -45.05
C TYR A 327 7.34 14.17 -43.59
N ASP A 328 7.97 15.34 -43.39
CA ASP A 328 8.58 15.82 -42.15
C ASP A 328 7.54 16.38 -41.17
N GLY A 329 6.92 15.50 -40.38
CA GLY A 329 5.93 15.86 -39.37
C GLY A 329 6.26 15.34 -37.97
N ASN A 330 7.25 15.90 -37.27
CA ASN A 330 7.49 15.74 -35.82
C ASN A 330 7.28 14.31 -35.23
N TRP A 331 7.71 13.28 -35.96
CA TRP A 331 7.77 11.90 -35.49
C TRP A 331 9.09 11.64 -34.76
N ILE A 332 9.12 10.66 -33.85
CA ILE A 332 10.25 10.40 -32.94
C ILE A 332 11.53 10.01 -33.70
N ILE A 333 12.54 10.87 -33.61
CA ILE A 333 13.92 10.68 -34.12
C ILE A 333 14.79 10.06 -33.00
N SER A 334 15.74 9.18 -33.35
CA SER A 334 16.79 8.74 -32.43
C SER A 334 17.58 9.94 -31.90
N GLY A 335 17.72 10.07 -30.59
CA GLY A 335 18.30 11.26 -29.92
C GLY A 335 17.29 12.03 -29.05
N ASN A 336 16.03 11.62 -29.01
CA ASN A 336 15.02 12.24 -28.15
C ASN A 336 15.07 11.72 -26.70
N LYS A 337 14.87 12.65 -25.78
CA LYS A 337 14.79 12.47 -24.32
C LYS A 337 13.63 11.54 -23.96
N LYS A 338 13.85 10.56 -23.08
CA LYS A 338 12.86 9.58 -22.64
C LYS A 338 12.77 9.57 -21.11
N LEU A 339 11.56 9.52 -20.58
CA LEU A 339 11.27 9.35 -19.16
C LEU A 339 9.98 8.54 -19.02
N ASN A 340 10.13 7.27 -18.66
CA ASN A 340 9.03 6.31 -18.49
C ASN A 340 8.81 6.07 -17.00
N VAL A 341 7.56 6.11 -16.56
CA VAL A 341 7.18 5.89 -15.15
C VAL A 341 6.16 4.76 -15.07
N SER A 342 6.24 3.93 -14.04
CA SER A 342 5.33 2.77 -13.85
C SER A 342 3.89 3.21 -13.53
N HIS A 343 3.74 4.37 -12.88
CA HIS A 343 2.46 4.91 -12.43
C HIS A 343 2.46 6.44 -12.57
N THR A 344 1.35 6.99 -13.03
CA THR A 344 1.07 8.44 -13.02
C THR A 344 0.04 8.84 -11.96
N GLN A 345 -0.57 7.86 -11.30
CA GLN A 345 -1.46 8.06 -10.16
C GLN A 345 -1.29 6.94 -9.14
N VAL A 346 -1.21 7.28 -7.86
CA VAL A 346 -1.15 6.33 -6.74
C VAL A 346 -2.01 6.80 -5.58
N SER A 347 -2.41 5.87 -4.70
CA SER A 347 -3.13 6.18 -3.47
C SER A 347 -2.41 5.59 -2.26
N ILE A 348 -2.18 6.42 -1.24
CA ILE A 348 -1.49 6.04 -0.01
C ILE A 348 -2.25 6.48 1.24
N THR A 349 -1.94 5.83 2.35
CA THR A 349 -2.33 6.20 3.70
C THR A 349 -1.15 6.85 4.43
N ASP A 350 -1.32 7.20 5.70
CA ASP A 350 -0.21 7.65 6.54
C ASP A 350 0.72 6.52 7.00
N PHE A 351 0.32 5.25 6.90
CA PHE A 351 1.12 4.09 7.32
C PHE A 351 1.65 3.24 6.16
N ASN A 352 1.11 3.40 4.96
CA ASN A 352 1.56 2.70 3.76
C ASN A 352 2.36 3.65 2.84
N GLY A 353 2.84 3.13 1.71
CA GLY A 353 3.41 3.95 0.65
C GLY A 353 3.21 3.32 -0.72
N ALA A 354 3.67 4.02 -1.75
CA ALA A 354 3.64 3.54 -3.12
C ALA A 354 5.04 3.61 -3.73
N ARG A 355 5.42 2.58 -4.49
CA ARG A 355 6.64 2.59 -5.28
C ARG A 355 6.32 2.96 -6.72
N ILE A 356 7.06 3.92 -7.25
CA ILE A 356 7.04 4.28 -8.66
C ILE A 356 8.42 3.99 -9.23
N SER A 357 8.50 2.97 -10.09
CA SER A 357 9.72 2.67 -10.84
C SER A 357 9.73 3.50 -12.13
N PHE A 358 10.90 3.91 -12.56
CA PHE A 358 11.05 4.70 -13.77
C PHE A 358 12.35 4.37 -14.51
N TRP A 359 12.36 4.71 -15.80
CA TRP A 359 13.50 4.55 -16.68
C TRP A 359 13.70 5.81 -17.51
N SER A 360 14.95 6.15 -17.79
CA SER A 360 15.29 7.29 -18.64
C SER A 360 16.60 7.04 -19.40
N ASN A 361 16.74 7.64 -20.59
CA ASN A 361 18.03 7.75 -21.27
C ASN A 361 18.78 9.05 -20.91
N MET A 362 18.26 9.80 -19.95
CA MET A 362 18.81 11.08 -19.52
C MET A 362 19.79 10.88 -18.37
N PRO A 363 20.93 11.60 -18.35
CA PRO A 363 21.93 11.49 -17.30
C PRO A 363 21.41 11.72 -15.89
N GLU A 364 20.45 12.63 -15.71
CA GLU A 364 19.89 12.97 -14.42
C GLU A 364 18.36 12.79 -14.41
N VAL A 365 17.83 12.19 -13.35
CA VAL A 365 16.40 12.20 -13.03
C VAL A 365 16.26 12.61 -11.57
N LYS A 366 15.35 13.54 -11.28
CA LYS A 366 15.10 14.07 -9.93
C LYS A 366 13.65 14.45 -9.69
N VAL A 367 13.24 14.40 -8.43
CA VAL A 367 11.97 14.99 -7.98
C VAL A 367 12.17 16.48 -7.72
N LEU A 368 11.26 17.32 -8.21
CA LEU A 368 11.37 18.76 -7.99
C LEU A 368 11.07 19.16 -6.53
N PRO A 369 11.67 20.25 -6.03
CA PRO A 369 11.45 20.74 -4.66
C PRO A 369 10.03 21.22 -4.35
N GLU A 370 9.22 21.52 -5.36
CA GLU A 370 7.84 21.97 -5.21
C GLU A 370 6.83 20.90 -5.65
N VAL A 371 5.77 20.74 -4.86
CA VAL A 371 4.65 19.85 -5.13
C VAL A 371 3.36 20.66 -5.25
N PHE A 372 2.49 20.35 -6.21
CA PHE A 372 1.21 21.04 -6.36
C PHE A 372 0.15 20.44 -5.44
N ILE A 373 -0.74 21.30 -4.91
CA ILE A 373 -1.87 20.92 -4.06
C ILE A 373 -3.17 20.92 -4.87
N GLY A 374 -3.84 19.76 -4.88
CA GLY A 374 -5.07 19.54 -5.64
C GLY A 374 -4.89 19.77 -7.14
N THR A 375 -5.94 20.26 -7.79
CA THR A 375 -5.92 20.63 -9.22
C THR A 375 -5.53 22.09 -9.47
N SER A 376 -5.12 22.81 -8.41
CA SER A 376 -4.75 24.22 -8.49
C SER A 376 -3.27 24.41 -8.82
N THR A 377 -2.85 25.66 -9.04
CA THR A 377 -1.45 26.06 -9.21
C THR A 377 -0.73 26.34 -7.88
N VAL A 378 -1.39 26.14 -6.74
CA VAL A 378 -0.78 26.33 -5.41
C VAL A 378 0.24 25.21 -5.16
N THR A 379 1.42 25.59 -4.70
CA THR A 379 2.51 24.66 -4.37
C THR A 379 2.85 24.66 -2.87
N ALA A 380 3.52 23.59 -2.43
CA ALA A 380 4.22 23.48 -1.15
C ALA A 380 5.60 22.85 -1.37
N GLU A 381 6.46 22.89 -0.35
CA GLU A 381 7.74 22.20 -0.37
C GLU A 381 7.52 20.68 -0.38
N THR A 382 8.02 19.98 -1.40
CA THR A 382 7.87 18.52 -1.55
C THR A 382 8.33 17.79 -0.29
N GLU A 383 9.45 18.21 0.31
CA GLU A 383 10.04 17.61 1.51
C GLU A 383 9.22 17.85 2.79
N SER A 384 8.32 18.83 2.82
CA SER A 384 7.37 19.02 3.94
C SER A 384 6.18 18.06 3.87
N ILE A 385 5.92 17.49 2.67
CA ILE A 385 4.77 16.62 2.39
C ILE A 385 5.20 15.16 2.31
N PHE A 386 6.25 14.89 1.55
CA PHE A 386 6.78 13.56 1.26
C PHE A 386 8.20 13.41 1.74
N ASN A 387 8.47 12.29 2.40
CA ASN A 387 9.74 12.05 3.09
C ASN A 387 10.90 11.86 2.11
N ASP A 388 11.90 12.73 2.12
CA ASP A 388 13.23 12.53 1.53
C ASP A 388 13.23 12.12 0.05
N LEU A 389 12.41 12.77 -0.79
CA LEU A 389 12.34 12.49 -2.24
C LEU A 389 13.25 13.38 -3.10
N VAL A 390 13.59 14.58 -2.63
CA VAL A 390 14.36 15.58 -3.37
C VAL A 390 15.85 15.33 -3.15
N LEU A 391 16.64 15.32 -4.23
CA LEU A 391 18.09 15.09 -4.14
C LEU A 391 18.81 16.28 -3.50
N LYS A 392 19.85 15.97 -2.71
CA LYS A 392 20.83 16.93 -2.15
C LYS A 392 22.19 16.73 -2.83
N ASP A 393 23.10 17.69 -2.72
CA ASP A 393 24.44 17.61 -3.37
C ASP A 393 25.24 16.35 -2.95
N ILE A 394 25.04 15.87 -1.73
CA ILE A 394 25.68 14.65 -1.19
C ILE A 394 25.08 13.34 -1.73
N ASP A 395 23.92 13.39 -2.38
CA ASP A 395 23.17 12.22 -2.85
C ASP A 395 23.63 11.71 -4.22
N VAL A 396 24.76 12.21 -4.73
CA VAL A 396 25.29 11.85 -6.05
C VAL A 396 26.62 11.12 -5.91
N THR A 397 26.69 9.90 -6.46
CA THR A 397 27.91 9.09 -6.53
C THR A 397 28.26 8.77 -7.97
N ASP A 398 29.45 9.15 -8.43
CA ASP A 398 29.96 8.85 -9.78
C ASP A 398 31.12 7.85 -9.70
N ASN A 399 30.92 6.65 -10.25
CA ASN A 399 31.92 5.59 -10.28
C ASN A 399 32.69 5.53 -11.62
N GLY A 400 32.58 6.56 -12.45
CA GLY A 400 33.22 6.67 -13.76
C GLY A 400 32.37 6.09 -14.89
N THR A 401 31.85 4.87 -14.75
CA THR A 401 30.95 4.22 -15.73
C THR A 401 29.47 4.44 -15.42
N THR A 402 29.13 4.58 -14.15
CA THR A 402 27.75 4.80 -13.68
C THR A 402 27.68 6.00 -12.74
N VAL A 403 26.56 6.74 -12.80
CA VAL A 403 26.20 7.77 -11.83
C VAL A 403 24.94 7.32 -11.10
N THR A 404 24.98 7.35 -9.77
CA THR A 404 23.82 7.03 -8.93
C THR A 404 23.41 8.28 -8.17
N TYR A 405 22.14 8.65 -8.30
CA TYR A 405 21.44 9.70 -7.57
C TYR A 405 20.51 9.04 -6.57
N ALA A 406 20.81 9.08 -5.26
CA ALA A 406 20.05 8.32 -4.29
C ALA A 406 19.84 9.04 -2.95
N THR A 407 18.59 9.09 -2.52
CA THR A 407 18.17 9.47 -1.16
C THR A 407 17.76 8.22 -0.37
N SER A 408 17.14 8.37 0.81
CA SER A 408 16.55 7.23 1.50
C SER A 408 15.27 6.68 0.84
N ARG A 409 14.62 7.46 -0.05
CA ARG A 409 13.34 7.14 -0.71
C ARG A 409 13.34 7.27 -2.22
N PHE A 410 14.41 7.77 -2.85
CA PHE A 410 14.56 7.92 -4.29
C PHE A 410 15.89 7.30 -4.71
N SER A 411 15.94 6.63 -5.85
CA SER A 411 17.20 6.23 -6.47
C SER A 411 17.08 6.26 -7.99
N TYR A 412 18.12 6.70 -8.67
CA TYR A 412 18.29 6.59 -10.11
C TYR A 412 19.74 6.27 -10.42
N THR A 413 19.99 5.17 -11.14
CA THR A 413 21.34 4.80 -11.60
C THR A 413 21.39 4.87 -13.12
N TYR A 414 22.27 5.72 -13.63
CA TYR A 414 22.53 5.94 -15.04
C TYR A 414 23.86 5.32 -15.45
N ASP A 415 23.85 4.52 -16.51
CA ASP A 415 25.03 3.96 -17.15
C ASP A 415 25.43 4.83 -18.34
N LYS A 416 26.62 5.44 -18.24
CA LYS A 416 27.15 6.37 -19.24
C LYS A 416 27.56 5.68 -20.55
N VAL A 417 27.77 4.36 -20.53
CA VAL A 417 28.17 3.58 -21.71
C VAL A 417 26.95 3.20 -22.53
N SER A 418 25.88 2.77 -21.86
CA SER A 418 24.62 2.38 -22.52
C SER A 418 23.63 3.54 -22.70
N GLU A 419 23.95 4.72 -22.17
CA GLU A 419 23.09 5.92 -22.14
C GLU A 419 21.68 5.60 -21.62
N SER A 420 21.62 4.82 -20.55
CA SER A 420 20.40 4.23 -20.02
C SER A 420 20.44 4.19 -18.51
N GLY A 421 19.33 4.53 -17.86
CA GLY A 421 19.23 4.49 -16.42
C GLY A 421 17.87 4.03 -15.91
N SER A 422 17.89 3.39 -14.75
CA SER A 422 16.68 2.93 -14.07
C SER A 422 16.66 3.44 -12.64
N GLY A 423 15.46 3.67 -12.12
CA GLY A 423 15.27 4.22 -10.81
C GLY A 423 13.92 3.88 -10.20
N TYR A 424 13.75 4.28 -8.96
CA TYR A 424 12.49 4.18 -8.25
C TYR A 424 12.34 5.32 -7.25
N MET A 425 11.10 5.57 -6.83
CA MET A 425 10.81 6.37 -5.64
C MET A 425 9.72 5.73 -4.78
N ASP A 426 9.95 5.73 -3.48
CA ASP A 426 9.02 5.28 -2.44
C ASP A 426 8.32 6.48 -1.83
N ILE A 427 7.08 6.71 -2.24
CA ILE A 427 6.27 7.83 -1.80
C ILE A 427 5.70 7.50 -0.41
N LEU A 428 6.06 8.32 0.57
CA LEU A 428 5.60 8.25 1.97
C LEU A 428 5.31 9.65 2.49
N LEU A 429 4.20 9.81 3.22
CA LEU A 429 3.89 11.06 3.91
C LEU A 429 4.90 11.38 5.03
N ASP A 430 5.18 12.66 5.22
CA ASP A 430 6.09 13.15 6.26
C ASP A 430 5.44 14.13 7.26
N GLU A 431 5.74 15.42 7.20
CA GLU A 431 5.47 16.37 8.29
C GLU A 431 4.00 16.75 8.41
N GLN A 432 3.29 16.80 7.28
CA GLN A 432 1.89 17.21 7.27
C GLN A 432 0.98 16.20 7.97
N ASN A 433 0.76 16.42 9.26
CA ASN A 433 0.15 15.46 10.16
C ASN A 433 -1.29 15.87 10.54
N ALA A 434 -2.18 15.89 9.57
CA ALA A 434 -3.59 16.23 9.77
C ALA A 434 -4.49 15.17 9.16
N ALA A 435 -5.52 14.76 9.91
CA ALA A 435 -6.52 13.84 9.39
C ALA A 435 -7.28 14.46 8.22
N GLY A 436 -7.52 13.68 7.17
CA GLY A 436 -8.18 14.16 5.95
C GLY A 436 -7.71 13.42 4.71
N GLN A 437 -8.30 13.81 3.59
CA GLN A 437 -7.90 13.36 2.27
C GLN A 437 -7.38 14.54 1.47
N ASN A 438 -6.25 14.36 0.80
CA ASN A 438 -5.62 15.37 -0.04
C ASN A 438 -5.13 14.73 -1.34
N ILE A 439 -4.95 15.58 -2.36
CA ILE A 439 -4.35 15.22 -3.63
C ILE A 439 -3.11 16.10 -3.80
N TYR A 440 -1.98 15.49 -4.10
CA TYR A 440 -0.73 16.17 -4.44
C TYR A 440 -0.27 15.76 -5.83
N ARG A 441 0.44 16.63 -6.55
CA ARG A 441 0.99 16.31 -7.87
C ARG A 441 2.49 16.57 -7.85
N ILE A 442 3.27 15.49 -7.80
CA ILE A 442 4.73 15.48 -7.79
C ILE A 442 5.24 15.63 -9.22
N ILE A 443 6.30 16.41 -9.43
CA ILE A 443 6.97 16.53 -10.74
C ILE A 443 8.30 15.77 -10.73
N LEU A 444 8.40 14.75 -11.57
CA LEU A 444 9.64 14.02 -11.86
C LEU A 444 10.28 14.64 -13.11
N SER A 445 11.52 15.11 -13.01
CA SER A 445 12.27 15.81 -14.05
C SER A 445 13.46 14.98 -14.51
N ALA A 446 13.54 14.68 -15.80
CA ALA A 446 14.71 14.08 -16.44
C ALA A 446 15.46 15.16 -17.25
N GLU A 447 16.77 15.29 -17.05
CA GLU A 447 17.57 16.42 -17.51
C GLU A 447 18.85 15.95 -18.21
N ASP A 448 19.24 16.63 -19.30
CA ASP A 448 20.51 16.35 -20.01
C ASP A 448 21.59 17.34 -19.63
N GLU A 449 22.82 17.01 -20.03
CA GLU A 449 24.01 17.83 -19.79
C GLU A 449 23.93 19.23 -20.41
N TYR A 450 22.99 19.45 -21.35
CA TYR A 450 22.79 20.69 -22.09
C TYR A 450 21.58 21.50 -21.62
N GLY A 451 20.94 21.11 -20.52
CA GLY A 451 19.92 21.90 -19.81
C GLY A 451 18.49 21.79 -20.34
N GLY A 452 18.20 20.84 -21.23
CA GLY A 452 16.82 20.55 -21.61
C GLY A 452 16.23 19.42 -20.77
N LYS A 453 14.93 19.53 -20.50
CA LYS A 453 14.22 18.74 -19.51
C LYS A 453 13.01 18.03 -20.10
N LEU A 454 12.69 16.85 -19.58
CA LEU A 454 11.44 16.12 -19.79
C LEU A 454 10.81 15.86 -18.43
N GLN A 455 9.57 16.31 -18.23
CA GLN A 455 8.91 16.25 -16.94
C GLN A 455 7.65 15.39 -16.99
N LYS A 456 7.43 14.59 -15.95
CA LYS A 456 6.22 13.80 -15.74
C LYS A 456 5.57 14.20 -14.43
N GLU A 457 4.25 14.38 -14.48
CA GLU A 457 3.43 14.65 -13.31
C GLU A 457 2.87 13.35 -12.74
N ILE A 458 2.90 13.21 -11.42
CA ILE A 458 2.45 12.03 -10.69
C ILE A 458 1.48 12.47 -9.61
N GLU A 459 0.23 12.04 -9.75
CA GLU A 459 -0.83 12.33 -8.79
C GLU A 459 -0.78 11.35 -7.60
N VAL A 460 -0.74 11.88 -6.38
CA VAL A 460 -0.73 11.13 -5.14
C VAL A 460 -1.96 11.47 -4.32
N LYS A 461 -2.87 10.51 -4.20
CA LYS A 461 -4.04 10.59 -3.31
C LYS A 461 -3.65 10.12 -1.92
N THR A 462 -3.81 10.96 -0.91
CA THR A 462 -3.41 10.65 0.47
C THR A 462 -4.64 10.58 1.36
N SER A 463 -4.65 9.64 2.31
CA SER A 463 -5.70 9.53 3.33
C SER A 463 -5.10 9.29 4.71
N GLN A 464 -5.44 10.14 5.68
CA GLN A 464 -4.94 10.05 7.05
C GLN A 464 -6.11 10.01 8.03
N TYR A 465 -6.13 8.98 8.88
CA TYR A 465 -7.21 8.74 9.85
C TYR A 465 -6.80 8.99 11.30
N GLY A 466 -5.49 8.97 11.60
CA GLY A 466 -4.91 9.15 12.94
C GLY A 466 -3.74 10.14 12.93
N GLY A 467 -3.07 10.29 14.06
CA GLY A 467 -1.89 11.15 14.17
C GLY A 467 -0.58 10.37 14.07
N ARG A 468 0.41 10.92 13.36
CA ARG A 468 1.82 10.54 13.50
C ARG A 468 2.38 11.18 14.77
N HIS A 469 3.29 10.48 15.45
CA HIS A 469 3.85 10.94 16.72
C HIS A 469 5.38 10.90 16.69
N ALA A 470 6.00 11.78 17.49
CA ALA A 470 7.45 11.82 17.62
C ALA A 470 7.99 10.46 18.08
N PHE A 471 9.14 10.05 17.55
CA PHE A 471 9.81 8.84 18.00
C PHE A 471 10.61 9.11 19.29
N THR A 472 9.90 9.33 20.38
CA THR A 472 10.46 9.64 21.69
C THR A 472 9.86 8.72 22.75
N GLU A 473 10.36 8.78 23.98
CA GLU A 473 9.87 7.91 25.04
C GLU A 473 8.35 8.06 25.26
N GLY A 474 7.63 6.94 25.31
CA GLY A 474 6.17 6.90 25.39
C GLY A 474 5.44 6.89 24.04
N THR A 475 6.08 7.25 22.93
CA THR A 475 5.48 7.19 21.57
C THR A 475 6.38 6.50 20.53
N ARG A 476 7.62 6.13 20.90
CA ARG A 476 8.45 5.20 20.14
C ARG A 476 7.92 3.78 20.29
N TYR A 477 8.18 2.94 19.30
CA TYR A 477 7.95 1.50 19.43
C TYR A 477 8.99 0.90 20.37
N VAL A 478 8.53 0.10 21.35
CA VAL A 478 9.40 -0.59 22.31
C VAL A 478 9.48 -2.09 22.04
N GLY A 479 8.60 -2.63 21.21
CA GLY A 479 8.70 -4.01 20.79
C GLY A 479 7.72 -4.40 19.69
N ALA A 480 7.83 -5.65 19.24
CA ALA A 480 6.97 -6.26 18.26
C ALA A 480 6.64 -7.71 18.62
N PHE A 481 5.44 -8.17 18.24
CA PHE A 481 4.94 -9.51 18.53
C PHE A 481 4.47 -10.25 17.29
N TYR A 482 4.81 -11.54 17.28
CA TYR A 482 4.43 -12.51 16.28
C TYR A 482 3.97 -13.78 16.98
N ARG A 483 2.91 -14.42 16.48
CA ARG A 483 2.63 -15.82 16.82
C ARG A 483 3.67 -16.74 16.21
N LYS A 484 3.69 -17.98 16.68
CA LYS A 484 4.55 -19.04 16.13
C LYS A 484 4.45 -19.15 14.61
N ASN A 485 3.25 -19.03 14.04
CA ASN A 485 3.01 -19.17 12.62
C ASN A 485 2.99 -17.84 11.84
N GLU A 486 3.31 -16.71 12.47
CA GLU A 486 3.32 -15.39 11.82
C GLU A 486 4.75 -14.98 11.44
N THR A 487 4.90 -14.40 10.25
CA THR A 487 6.14 -13.89 9.67
C THR A 487 5.97 -12.56 8.92
N GLY A 488 4.73 -12.12 8.71
CA GLY A 488 4.38 -10.92 7.96
C GLY A 488 4.89 -9.61 8.55
N GLU A 489 4.52 -8.49 7.96
CA GLU A 489 5.07 -7.20 8.39
C GLU A 489 4.57 -6.72 9.77
N ARG A 490 5.45 -6.00 10.46
CA ARG A 490 5.15 -5.07 11.54
C ARG A 490 5.77 -3.73 11.16
N VAL A 491 5.00 -2.65 11.26
CA VAL A 491 5.45 -1.33 10.80
C VAL A 491 5.95 -0.51 11.99
N VAL A 492 7.21 -0.10 11.94
CA VAL A 492 7.79 0.82 12.92
C VAL A 492 7.88 2.19 12.28
N THR A 493 7.20 3.17 12.88
CA THR A 493 7.17 4.54 12.38
C THR A 493 7.25 5.57 13.50
N GLY A 494 7.83 6.74 13.22
CA GLY A 494 7.74 7.92 14.07
C GLY A 494 8.36 9.15 13.44
N GLN A 495 7.88 10.31 13.87
CA GLN A 495 8.33 11.61 13.39
C GLN A 495 9.63 12.02 14.08
N GLN A 496 10.48 12.72 13.34
CA GLN A 496 11.66 13.41 13.88
C GLN A 496 11.56 14.88 13.53
N GLU A 497 12.04 15.74 14.43
CA GLU A 497 12.12 17.16 14.14
C GLU A 497 13.27 17.41 13.16
N ARG A 498 13.11 18.39 12.27
CA ARG A 498 14.23 18.93 11.50
C ARG A 498 15.22 19.61 12.44
N ASN A 499 16.49 19.56 12.08
CA ASN A 499 17.55 20.22 12.82
C ASN A 499 18.54 20.90 11.85
N ASN A 500 18.69 22.22 11.99
CA ASN A 500 19.60 23.05 11.20
C ASN A 500 21.09 22.71 11.37
N ASP A 501 21.44 21.84 12.31
CA ASP A 501 22.79 21.29 12.48
C ASP A 501 23.25 20.42 11.29
N LEU A 502 22.31 19.99 10.43
CA LEU A 502 22.55 19.16 9.25
C LEU A 502 22.14 19.88 7.96
N PRO A 503 22.79 21.01 7.60
CA PRO A 503 22.46 21.75 6.37
C PRO A 503 22.68 20.91 5.09
N GLU A 504 23.57 19.92 5.12
CA GLU A 504 23.79 18.97 4.02
C GLU A 504 22.57 18.09 3.72
N TYR A 505 21.61 17.99 4.64
CA TYR A 505 20.35 17.25 4.49
C TYR A 505 19.11 18.16 4.55
N ASP A 506 19.28 19.47 4.39
CA ASP A 506 18.18 20.45 4.52
C ASP A 506 17.40 20.30 5.85
N GLY A 507 18.18 20.05 6.90
CA GLY A 507 17.69 19.83 8.24
C GLY A 507 17.04 18.45 8.50
N LEU A 508 16.93 17.55 7.51
CA LEU A 508 16.43 16.20 7.75
C LEU A 508 17.39 15.42 8.66
N THR A 509 16.85 14.88 9.74
CA THR A 509 17.61 14.10 10.71
C THR A 509 17.77 12.65 10.27
N THR A 510 18.95 12.08 10.48
CA THR A 510 19.28 10.70 10.08
C THR A 510 18.82 9.68 11.12
N TRP A 511 18.52 8.47 10.66
CA TRP A 511 18.21 7.33 11.51
C TRP A 511 18.67 6.00 10.91
N LYS A 512 18.92 5.02 11.77
CA LYS A 512 19.36 3.67 11.41
C LYS A 512 18.71 2.64 12.32
N ALA A 513 18.27 1.52 11.77
CA ALA A 513 17.79 0.36 12.52
C ALA A 513 18.69 -0.84 12.22
N THR A 514 19.18 -1.51 13.27
CA THR A 514 20.09 -2.65 13.17
C THR A 514 19.59 -3.80 14.02
N VAL A 515 19.55 -5.01 13.45
CA VAL A 515 19.29 -6.22 14.24
C VAL A 515 20.56 -6.58 15.02
N ILE A 516 20.47 -6.51 16.35
CA ILE A 516 21.57 -6.81 17.28
C ILE A 516 21.54 -8.27 17.70
N ASP A 517 20.35 -8.86 17.82
CA ASP A 517 20.14 -10.26 18.20
C ASP A 517 18.94 -10.84 17.46
N GLY A 518 18.97 -12.15 17.17
CA GLY A 518 17.97 -12.88 16.39
C GLY A 518 18.26 -12.88 14.88
N ASP A 519 18.72 -14.01 14.37
CA ASP A 519 18.97 -14.26 12.93
C ASP A 519 17.68 -14.38 12.10
N PHE A 520 16.56 -14.62 12.76
CA PHE A 520 15.25 -14.80 12.14
C PHE A 520 14.52 -13.50 11.76
N VAL A 521 15.09 -12.34 12.10
CA VAL A 521 14.52 -11.01 11.81
C VAL A 521 15.05 -10.43 10.51
N VAL A 522 14.15 -9.88 9.70
CA VAL A 522 14.46 -9.11 8.48
C VAL A 522 13.86 -7.70 8.57
N LEU A 523 14.65 -6.71 8.20
CA LEU A 523 14.28 -5.29 8.15
C LEU A 523 14.20 -4.83 6.69
N SER A 524 13.39 -3.82 6.41
CA SER A 524 13.32 -3.19 5.10
C SER A 524 12.86 -1.73 5.21
N THR A 525 13.43 -0.82 4.42
CA THR A 525 12.82 0.52 4.27
C THR A 525 11.67 0.55 3.28
N THR A 526 11.53 -0.43 2.38
CA THR A 526 10.40 -0.51 1.43
C THR A 526 9.08 -0.31 2.18
N PRO A 527 8.19 0.60 1.73
CA PRO A 527 6.94 0.88 2.40
C PRO A 527 6.01 -0.34 2.43
N SER A 528 5.07 -0.35 3.38
CA SER A 528 3.96 -1.32 3.30
C SER A 528 3.12 -1.02 2.06
N PHE A 529 2.77 -2.07 1.32
CA PHE A 529 1.86 -2.01 0.17
C PHE A 529 0.43 -2.46 0.53
N ASP A 530 0.10 -2.56 1.82
CA ASP A 530 -1.28 -2.75 2.23
C ASP A 530 -2.08 -1.46 1.99
N PRO A 531 -3.10 -1.44 1.11
CA PRO A 531 -3.91 -0.24 0.91
C PRO A 531 -4.74 0.12 2.16
N GLY A 532 -4.96 -0.83 3.09
CA GLY A 532 -5.80 -0.63 4.27
C GLY A 532 -5.04 -0.23 5.54
N ILE A 533 -3.72 -0.34 5.59
CA ILE A 533 -2.96 -0.03 6.81
C ILE A 533 -3.05 1.47 7.14
N GLY A 534 -3.20 1.83 8.41
CA GLY A 534 -3.46 3.20 8.86
C GLY A 534 -4.93 3.61 8.75
N THR A 535 -5.81 2.74 8.25
CA THR A 535 -7.27 2.91 8.28
C THR A 535 -7.89 2.08 9.40
N TYR A 536 -9.20 2.21 9.63
CA TYR A 536 -9.93 1.37 10.60
C TYR A 536 -10.13 -0.09 10.16
N SER A 537 -9.75 -0.44 8.93
CA SER A 537 -9.93 -1.78 8.35
C SER A 537 -8.66 -2.26 7.63
N PRO A 538 -7.53 -2.43 8.34
CA PRO A 538 -6.28 -2.87 7.72
C PRO A 538 -6.35 -4.32 7.22
N GLY A 539 -5.54 -4.62 6.21
CA GLY A 539 -5.35 -5.98 5.71
C GLY A 539 -4.57 -6.85 6.70
N ASN A 540 -4.57 -8.16 6.45
CA ASN A 540 -3.80 -9.12 7.23
C ASN A 540 -2.28 -8.91 6.98
N PRO A 541 -1.45 -8.64 8.01
CA PRO A 541 0.00 -8.44 7.85
C PRO A 541 0.71 -9.62 7.17
N GLU A 542 0.19 -10.85 7.32
CA GLU A 542 0.79 -12.06 6.73
C GLU A 542 0.72 -12.10 5.19
N LYS A 543 -0.09 -11.23 4.57
CA LYS A 543 -0.14 -11.07 3.11
C LYS A 543 0.96 -10.14 2.56
N TYR A 544 1.71 -9.51 3.45
CA TYR A 544 2.72 -8.50 3.13
C TYR A 544 4.05 -8.92 3.74
N PRO A 545 4.76 -9.90 3.14
CA PRO A 545 6.06 -10.31 3.63
C PRO A 545 7.07 -9.17 3.50
N VAL A 546 8.06 -9.16 4.39
CA VAL A 546 9.12 -8.15 4.39
C VAL A 546 10.33 -8.72 3.64
N THR A 547 10.63 -8.13 2.49
CA THR A 547 11.83 -8.40 1.72
C THR A 547 12.76 -7.20 1.78
N PRO A 548 14.09 -7.39 1.90
CA PRO A 548 15.03 -6.28 1.84
C PRO A 548 14.88 -5.49 0.53
N ASN A 549 15.08 -4.18 0.58
CA ASN A 549 15.01 -3.36 -0.62
C ASN A 549 16.23 -3.59 -1.53
N GLU A 550 16.05 -4.41 -2.57
CA GLU A 550 17.10 -4.74 -3.53
C GLU A 550 17.67 -3.50 -4.24
N TYR A 551 16.83 -2.49 -4.50
CA TYR A 551 17.25 -1.24 -5.14
C TYR A 551 18.17 -0.38 -4.27
N LYS A 552 18.21 -0.61 -2.95
CA LYS A 552 19.17 0.01 -2.01
C LYS A 552 20.30 -0.92 -1.60
N GLY A 553 20.33 -2.16 -2.12
CA GLY A 553 21.27 -3.18 -1.67
C GLY A 553 21.11 -3.56 -0.19
N GLU A 554 19.89 -3.50 0.36
CA GLU A 554 19.66 -3.86 1.76
C GLU A 554 19.91 -5.35 2.01
N SER A 555 20.65 -5.66 3.07
CA SER A 555 20.86 -7.05 3.53
C SER A 555 19.71 -7.59 4.38
N GLY A 556 18.80 -6.72 4.81
CA GLY A 556 17.76 -7.05 5.78
C GLY A 556 18.20 -7.05 7.24
N ARG A 557 19.48 -6.78 7.54
CA ARG A 557 20.01 -6.74 8.92
C ARG A 557 20.22 -5.33 9.45
N MET A 558 20.39 -4.38 8.54
CA MET A 558 20.56 -2.97 8.82
C MET A 558 19.86 -2.18 7.74
N VAL A 559 19.07 -1.19 8.15
CA VAL A 559 18.39 -0.25 7.26
C VAL A 559 18.53 1.16 7.80
N GLU A 560 18.55 2.15 6.92
CA GLU A 560 18.77 3.55 7.29
C GLU A 560 17.98 4.50 6.40
N GLY A 561 17.74 5.71 6.93
CA GLY A 561 17.07 6.77 6.21
C GLY A 561 17.19 8.14 6.87
N ARG A 562 16.45 9.10 6.31
CA ARG A 562 16.40 10.49 6.78
C ARG A 562 14.94 10.91 7.00
N GLY A 563 14.73 11.90 7.86
CA GLY A 563 13.41 12.43 8.20
C GLY A 563 12.62 11.47 9.08
N ARG A 564 11.39 11.15 8.67
CA ARG A 564 10.54 10.16 9.34
C ARG A 564 11.25 8.81 9.49
N ILE A 565 11.28 8.31 10.72
CA ILE A 565 11.65 6.91 10.98
C ILE A 565 10.53 6.06 10.41
N TYR A 566 10.84 5.23 9.42
CA TYR A 566 9.89 4.28 8.85
C TYR A 566 10.65 3.08 8.29
N PHE A 567 10.40 1.91 8.89
CA PHE A 567 10.87 0.62 8.41
C PHE A 567 9.89 -0.49 8.80
N ARG A 568 9.98 -1.62 8.11
CA ARG A 568 9.20 -2.82 8.40
C ARG A 568 10.07 -3.88 9.04
N ILE A 569 9.49 -4.62 9.98
CA ILE A 569 10.08 -5.81 10.58
C ILE A 569 9.27 -7.01 10.08
N GLY A 570 9.91 -8.00 9.48
CA GLY A 570 9.33 -9.30 9.20
C GLY A 570 10.23 -10.41 9.74
N LEU A 571 9.77 -11.66 9.62
CA LEU A 571 10.53 -12.82 10.04
C LEU A 571 10.83 -13.74 8.85
N ASN A 572 11.99 -14.37 8.84
CA ASN A 572 12.38 -15.29 7.76
C ASN A 572 11.76 -16.70 7.90
N SER A 573 11.15 -17.00 9.06
CA SER A 573 10.66 -18.33 9.38
C SER A 573 9.57 -18.28 10.45
N THR A 574 8.64 -19.24 10.37
CA THR A 574 7.77 -19.59 11.49
C THR A 574 8.59 -20.28 12.58
N HIS A 575 8.03 -20.32 13.79
CA HIS A 575 8.65 -20.92 14.96
C HIS A 575 7.94 -22.20 15.38
N SER A 576 8.67 -23.32 15.41
CA SER A 576 8.15 -24.63 15.82
C SER A 576 8.47 -25.00 17.27
N GLY A 577 9.24 -24.18 18.00
CA GLY A 577 9.65 -24.48 19.36
C GLY A 577 8.52 -24.32 20.40
N ASP A 578 8.67 -25.01 21.54
CA ASP A 578 7.70 -24.97 22.65
C ASP A 578 7.81 -23.71 23.51
N LYS A 579 8.94 -23.00 23.44
CA LYS A 579 9.18 -21.72 24.11
C LYS A 579 9.20 -20.61 23.07
N PRO A 580 8.73 -19.38 23.38
CA PRO A 580 8.93 -18.25 22.48
C PRO A 580 10.42 -17.99 22.24
N ARG A 581 10.74 -17.41 21.08
CA ARG A 581 12.08 -16.91 20.77
C ARG A 581 12.05 -15.39 20.68
N TYR A 582 13.19 -14.76 20.93
CA TYR A 582 13.30 -13.31 21.03
C TYR A 582 14.42 -12.77 20.15
N ALA A 583 14.31 -11.48 19.82
CA ALA A 583 15.31 -10.75 19.06
C ALA A 583 15.34 -9.29 19.52
N LEU A 584 16.38 -8.56 19.13
CA LEU A 584 16.58 -7.17 19.50
C LEU A 584 16.96 -6.34 18.29
N VAL A 585 16.18 -5.29 18.02
CA VAL A 585 16.51 -4.27 17.02
C VAL A 585 16.87 -2.98 17.75
N LEU A 586 18.00 -2.39 17.38
CA LEU A 586 18.46 -1.09 17.86
C LEU A 586 18.12 -0.03 16.81
N VAL A 587 17.37 0.99 17.21
CA VAL A 587 17.09 2.19 16.42
C VAL A 587 17.96 3.32 16.93
N GLU A 588 18.89 3.77 16.11
CA GLU A 588 19.74 4.94 16.35
C GLU A 588 19.16 6.13 15.59
N ARG A 589 18.91 7.23 16.29
CA ARG A 589 18.36 8.44 15.69
C ARG A 589 19.16 9.66 16.10
N TYR A 590 19.21 10.66 15.23
CA TYR A 590 20.02 11.86 15.44
C TYR A 590 19.69 12.56 16.77
N GLY A 591 20.73 12.90 17.55
CA GLY A 591 20.60 13.60 18.82
C GLY A 591 21.08 15.06 18.80
N GLY A 592 22.02 15.39 17.91
CA GLY A 592 22.63 16.72 17.82
C GLY A 592 24.15 16.67 17.79
N ILE A 593 24.77 17.84 17.86
CA ILE A 593 26.23 18.00 17.92
C ILE A 593 26.65 18.32 19.36
N TRP A 594 27.57 17.54 19.92
CA TRP A 594 28.17 17.85 21.22
C TRP A 594 29.65 17.45 21.25
N GLY A 595 30.51 18.30 21.80
CA GLY A 595 31.94 18.00 21.98
C GLY A 595 32.73 17.78 20.67
N GLY A 596 32.26 18.28 19.53
CA GLY A 596 32.91 18.12 18.23
C GLY A 596 32.54 16.84 17.47
N GLY A 597 31.52 16.10 17.93
CA GLY A 597 31.00 14.93 17.23
C GLY A 597 29.47 14.83 17.31
N TYR A 598 28.91 13.98 16.45
CA TYR A 598 27.50 13.62 16.51
C TYR A 598 27.23 12.68 17.67
N TRP A 599 26.11 12.89 18.35
CA TRP A 599 25.58 11.91 19.28
C TRP A 599 24.22 11.43 18.80
N THR A 600 23.87 10.18 19.12
CA THR A 600 22.63 9.54 18.72
C THR A 600 21.85 9.08 19.93
N TYR A 601 20.52 9.18 19.87
CA TYR A 601 19.66 8.44 20.78
C TYR A 601 19.62 6.98 20.34
N LYS A 602 19.63 6.07 21.32
CA LYS A 602 19.65 4.63 21.11
C LYS A 602 18.40 4.01 21.74
N ASP A 603 17.49 3.56 20.88
CA ASP A 603 16.18 3.04 21.25
C ASP A 603 16.10 1.54 20.92
N SER A 604 15.63 0.72 21.86
CA SER A 604 15.52 -0.73 21.69
C SER A 604 14.08 -1.14 21.33
N VAL A 605 13.95 -1.97 20.30
CA VAL A 605 12.70 -2.66 19.92
C VAL A 605 12.90 -4.15 20.15
N PHE A 606 12.24 -4.68 21.18
CA PHE A 606 12.31 -6.10 21.53
C PHE A 606 11.29 -6.90 20.74
N ILE A 607 11.72 -7.99 20.14
CA ILE A 607 10.88 -8.83 19.30
C ILE A 607 10.58 -10.12 20.04
N ARG A 608 9.33 -10.55 20.05
CA ARG A 608 8.88 -11.85 20.56
C ARG A 608 8.15 -12.61 19.47
N GLN A 609 8.57 -13.84 19.18
CA GLN A 609 7.79 -14.79 18.38
C GLN A 609 7.36 -15.97 19.25
N GLY A 610 6.05 -16.10 19.45
CA GLY A 610 5.39 -17.16 20.20
C GLY A 610 4.39 -16.64 21.23
N GLU A 611 3.18 -17.19 21.17
CA GLU A 611 2.04 -16.87 22.04
C GLU A 611 2.04 -17.60 23.39
N ASP A 612 2.88 -18.63 23.54
CA ASP A 612 3.00 -19.37 24.80
C ASP A 612 3.58 -18.50 25.92
N PRO A 613 3.22 -18.74 27.19
CA PRO A 613 3.76 -18.00 28.31
C PRO A 613 5.23 -18.34 28.55
N ASP A 614 5.99 -17.40 29.11
CA ASP A 614 7.42 -17.60 29.39
C ASP A 614 7.88 -16.76 30.60
N TYR A 615 9.02 -17.12 31.16
CA TYR A 615 9.67 -16.37 32.23
C TYR A 615 10.41 -15.16 31.66
N ILE A 616 10.17 -13.98 32.24
CA ILE A 616 11.06 -12.83 32.03
C ILE A 616 12.35 -13.03 32.84
N LEU A 617 12.20 -13.32 34.14
CA LEU A 617 13.27 -13.75 35.03
C LEU A 617 13.10 -15.24 35.36
N ARG A 618 14.15 -16.03 35.12
CA ARG A 618 14.17 -17.48 35.25
C ARG A 618 14.12 -17.91 36.73
N PRO A 619 13.45 -19.03 37.06
CA PRO A 619 13.38 -19.51 38.44
C PRO A 619 14.74 -20.01 38.95
N GLY A 620 14.86 -20.14 40.26
CA GLY A 620 16.10 -20.62 40.88
C GLY A 620 17.19 -19.54 40.90
N THR A 621 18.42 -19.90 40.54
CA THR A 621 19.61 -19.03 40.65
C THR A 621 20.15 -18.53 39.31
N GLU A 622 19.47 -18.85 38.20
CA GLU A 622 19.90 -18.48 36.84
C GLU A 622 19.95 -16.95 36.68
N ASP A 623 18.85 -16.26 37.03
CA ASP A 623 18.81 -14.81 37.13
C ASP A 623 19.05 -14.38 38.59
N ALA A 624 20.31 -14.17 38.96
CA ALA A 624 20.68 -13.84 40.35
C ALA A 624 20.03 -12.56 40.88
N ILE A 625 19.58 -12.60 42.15
CA ILE A 625 19.17 -11.41 42.91
C ILE A 625 20.42 -10.81 43.57
N THR A 626 20.79 -9.60 43.14
CA THR A 626 22.09 -8.99 43.49
C THR A 626 22.00 -7.96 44.62
N SER A 627 20.80 -7.45 44.92
CA SER A 627 20.56 -6.46 45.98
C SER A 627 19.15 -6.59 46.57
N GLY A 628 18.90 -5.89 47.67
CA GLY A 628 17.60 -5.87 48.37
C GLY A 628 17.43 -7.02 49.37
N GLN A 629 16.22 -7.15 49.92
CA GLN A 629 15.90 -8.09 51.01
C GLN A 629 16.16 -9.55 50.65
N LEU A 630 16.00 -9.90 49.37
CA LEU A 630 16.19 -11.27 48.86
C LEU A 630 17.57 -11.49 48.23
N GLN A 631 18.57 -10.64 48.51
CA GLN A 631 19.90 -10.79 47.95
C GLN A 631 20.47 -12.20 48.18
N GLY A 632 20.94 -12.84 47.10
CA GLY A 632 21.51 -14.19 47.11
C GLY A 632 20.49 -15.33 47.25
N GLN A 633 19.19 -15.03 47.37
CA GLN A 633 18.13 -16.05 47.43
C GLN A 633 17.71 -16.50 46.03
N PRO A 634 17.25 -17.76 45.87
CA PRO A 634 16.69 -18.25 44.61
C PRO A 634 15.29 -17.67 44.35
N ARG A 635 14.93 -17.52 43.06
CA ARG A 635 13.61 -17.09 42.59
C ARG A 635 12.59 -18.24 42.60
N ASN A 636 12.18 -18.68 43.78
CA ASN A 636 11.25 -19.81 43.94
C ASN A 636 9.80 -19.50 43.53
N ALA A 637 9.42 -18.22 43.50
CA ALA A 637 8.09 -17.78 43.09
C ALA A 637 8.07 -17.17 41.68
N ALA A 638 9.16 -17.21 40.92
CA ALA A 638 9.09 -16.76 39.53
C ALA A 638 8.10 -17.61 38.72
N ARG A 639 7.38 -16.99 37.78
CA ARG A 639 6.34 -17.65 36.96
C ARG A 639 6.41 -17.25 35.49
N MET A 640 5.86 -18.12 34.64
CA MET A 640 5.68 -17.84 33.22
C MET A 640 4.45 -16.96 33.00
N PHE A 641 4.66 -15.80 32.38
CA PHE A 641 3.59 -14.83 32.10
C PHE A 641 2.96 -15.07 30.74
N SER A 642 1.62 -15.04 30.67
CA SER A 642 0.91 -14.91 29.40
C SER A 642 1.23 -13.56 28.75
N PRO A 643 1.53 -13.51 27.43
CA PRO A 643 1.75 -12.25 26.74
C PRO A 643 0.45 -11.45 26.53
N PHE A 644 -0.72 -11.99 26.90
CA PHE A 644 -2.03 -11.35 26.68
C PHE A 644 -2.74 -10.96 27.99
N ASN A 645 -3.47 -9.83 27.96
CA ASN A 645 -4.47 -9.51 28.97
C ASN A 645 -5.69 -10.44 28.88
N LEU A 646 -6.43 -10.55 29.98
CA LEU A 646 -7.67 -11.29 30.04
C LEU A 646 -8.87 -10.42 29.62
N THR A 647 -9.89 -11.05 29.06
CA THR A 647 -11.17 -10.44 28.71
C THR A 647 -12.31 -11.45 28.80
N ALA A 648 -13.55 -11.00 28.66
CA ALA A 648 -14.70 -11.87 28.49
C ALA A 648 -14.78 -12.43 27.06
N PRO A 649 -15.33 -13.66 26.87
CA PRO A 649 -15.56 -14.21 25.54
C PRO A 649 -16.31 -13.27 24.59
N GLU A 650 -17.27 -12.52 25.10
CA GLU A 650 -18.08 -11.56 24.35
C GLU A 650 -17.25 -10.36 23.87
N PHE A 651 -16.45 -9.76 24.77
CA PHE A 651 -15.57 -8.64 24.42
C PHE A 651 -14.47 -9.03 23.43
N LYS A 652 -13.92 -10.25 23.54
CA LYS A 652 -12.96 -10.78 22.54
C LYS A 652 -13.54 -10.78 21.12
N ASN A 653 -14.85 -10.92 21.01
CA ASN A 653 -15.59 -10.94 19.76
C ASN A 653 -16.26 -9.61 19.40
N GLY A 654 -15.93 -8.52 20.10
CA GLY A 654 -16.44 -7.17 19.80
C GLY A 654 -17.82 -6.86 20.36
N GLY A 655 -18.27 -7.56 21.41
CA GLY A 655 -19.44 -7.16 22.17
C GLY A 655 -19.22 -5.80 22.85
N GLU A 656 -20.25 -4.97 22.95
CA GLU A 656 -20.14 -3.59 23.44
C GLU A 656 -21.02 -3.31 24.68
N ALA A 657 -21.51 -4.35 25.35
CA ALA A 657 -22.25 -4.16 26.59
C ALA A 657 -21.36 -3.54 27.67
N ALA A 658 -21.99 -2.83 28.63
CA ALA A 658 -21.28 -2.22 29.75
C ALA A 658 -20.46 -3.24 30.58
N ASN A 659 -20.97 -4.46 30.69
CA ASN A 659 -20.32 -5.58 31.36
C ASN A 659 -20.88 -6.91 30.86
N TYR A 660 -20.13 -7.98 31.11
CA TYR A 660 -20.55 -9.37 30.95
C TYR A 660 -20.14 -10.17 32.19
N GLN A 661 -21.00 -11.09 32.62
CA GLN A 661 -20.65 -12.02 33.69
C GLN A 661 -19.75 -13.14 33.15
N VAL A 662 -18.65 -13.41 33.84
CA VAL A 662 -17.71 -14.48 33.46
C VAL A 662 -17.83 -15.64 34.46
N GLY A 663 -17.86 -16.88 33.94
CA GLY A 663 -17.81 -18.08 34.77
C GLY A 663 -16.49 -18.21 35.54
N HIS A 664 -16.47 -19.05 36.57
CA HIS A 664 -15.21 -19.42 37.24
C HIS A 664 -14.24 -20.02 36.21
N LYS A 665 -12.99 -19.53 36.21
CA LYS A 665 -11.94 -19.89 35.24
C LYS A 665 -12.37 -19.84 33.77
N ASN A 666 -13.31 -18.96 33.43
CA ASN A 666 -13.86 -18.85 32.07
C ASN A 666 -13.45 -17.56 31.34
N GLY A 667 -12.48 -16.81 31.87
CA GLY A 667 -11.88 -15.69 31.15
C GLY A 667 -11.06 -16.20 29.95
N VAL A 668 -10.94 -15.36 28.92
CA VAL A 668 -10.16 -15.69 27.71
C VAL A 668 -9.12 -14.62 27.45
N PHE A 669 -8.01 -15.00 26.84
CA PHE A 669 -7.00 -14.04 26.42
C PHE A 669 -7.48 -13.20 25.23
N VAL A 670 -7.14 -11.91 25.25
CA VAL A 670 -7.31 -10.99 24.11
C VAL A 670 -6.59 -11.50 22.86
N LYS A 671 -6.91 -10.91 21.70
CA LYS A 671 -6.29 -11.32 20.43
C LYS A 671 -4.88 -10.76 20.30
N TYR A 672 -4.59 -9.57 20.82
CA TYR A 672 -3.27 -8.96 20.64
C TYR A 672 -2.71 -8.45 21.97
N PRO A 673 -1.39 -8.55 22.23
CA PRO A 673 -0.80 -8.14 23.51
C PRO A 673 -1.08 -6.69 23.90
N SER A 674 -1.23 -5.79 22.91
CA SER A 674 -1.53 -4.37 23.13
C SER A 674 -2.97 -4.09 23.57
N GLN A 675 -3.89 -5.05 23.41
CA GLN A 675 -5.29 -4.87 23.76
C GLN A 675 -5.49 -4.78 25.27
N ALA A 676 -6.30 -3.80 25.69
CA ALA A 676 -6.57 -3.54 27.10
C ALA A 676 -7.20 -4.74 27.82
N GLY A 677 -8.06 -5.51 27.13
CA GLY A 677 -8.87 -6.54 27.75
C GLY A 677 -10.02 -5.95 28.57
N ALA A 678 -10.62 -6.75 29.44
CA ALA A 678 -11.67 -6.27 30.34
C ALA A 678 -11.09 -5.91 31.70
N PHE A 679 -11.81 -5.06 32.44
CA PHE A 679 -11.51 -4.81 33.84
C PHE A 679 -12.33 -5.74 34.73
N PHE A 680 -11.73 -6.25 35.79
CA PHE A 680 -12.36 -7.15 36.75
C PHE A 680 -12.18 -6.60 38.16
N GLN A 681 -13.15 -6.80 39.04
CA GLN A 681 -12.95 -6.57 40.48
C GLN A 681 -12.24 -7.77 41.12
N TRP A 682 -11.56 -7.53 42.23
CA TRP A 682 -10.74 -8.59 42.84
C TRP A 682 -11.61 -9.71 43.43
N GLY A 683 -12.67 -9.33 44.15
CA GLY A 683 -13.67 -10.20 44.76
C GLY A 683 -14.73 -9.39 45.53
N LEU A 684 -15.95 -9.92 45.63
CA LEU A 684 -17.06 -9.36 46.43
C LEU A 684 -17.34 -10.31 47.61
N PRO A 685 -18.04 -9.87 48.69
CA PRO A 685 -18.42 -10.73 49.80
C PRO A 685 -19.20 -11.94 49.31
N ASP A 686 -18.84 -13.12 49.83
CA ASP A 686 -19.52 -14.37 49.50
C ASP A 686 -20.93 -14.39 50.13
N SER A 687 -21.93 -13.96 49.36
CA SER A 687 -23.33 -14.01 49.76
C SER A 687 -24.22 -14.30 48.57
N THR A 688 -25.24 -15.13 48.79
CA THR A 688 -26.08 -15.70 47.72
C THR A 688 -26.83 -14.67 46.88
N HIS A 689 -27.09 -13.46 47.39
CA HIS A 689 -27.75 -12.39 46.64
C HIS A 689 -26.79 -11.58 45.75
N LEU A 690 -25.47 -11.78 45.91
CA LEU A 690 -24.43 -11.08 45.15
C LEU A 690 -23.85 -11.90 44.00
N GLU A 691 -24.19 -13.20 43.89
CA GLU A 691 -23.71 -14.09 42.82
C GLU A 691 -23.86 -13.50 41.39
N PRO A 692 -24.95 -12.81 41.02
CA PRO A 692 -25.08 -12.19 39.69
C PRO A 692 -24.02 -11.11 39.40
N TYR A 693 -23.40 -10.55 40.45
CA TYR A 693 -22.37 -9.53 40.36
C TYR A 693 -20.95 -10.09 40.49
N PHE A 694 -20.80 -11.40 40.71
CA PHE A 694 -19.49 -12.03 40.77
C PHE A 694 -18.85 -12.13 39.38
N ARG A 695 -17.54 -11.88 39.33
CA ARG A 695 -16.70 -12.00 38.10
C ARG A 695 -17.27 -11.23 36.91
N GLN A 696 -17.70 -10.00 37.16
CA GLN A 696 -18.09 -9.09 36.10
C GLN A 696 -16.85 -8.62 35.33
N ALA A 697 -16.84 -8.87 34.03
CA ALA A 697 -15.93 -8.24 33.10
C ALA A 697 -16.54 -6.90 32.69
N TYR A 698 -15.91 -5.80 33.07
CA TYR A 698 -16.33 -4.46 32.69
C TYR A 698 -15.66 -4.06 31.39
N HIS A 699 -16.41 -3.33 30.57
CA HIS A 699 -15.92 -2.76 29.32
C HIS A 699 -14.62 -1.97 29.56
N PRO A 700 -13.63 -1.92 28.65
CA PRO A 700 -12.40 -1.15 28.86
C PRO A 700 -12.56 0.37 28.72
N VAL A 701 -13.48 0.82 27.85
CA VAL A 701 -13.70 2.26 27.56
C VAL A 701 -14.98 2.81 28.21
N ASN A 702 -16.14 2.22 27.92
CA ASN A 702 -17.46 2.77 28.25
C ASN A 702 -17.74 2.85 29.76
N PRO A 703 -18.23 3.96 30.31
CA PRO A 703 -18.55 4.07 31.73
C PRO A 703 -19.69 3.13 32.14
N VAL A 704 -19.61 2.58 33.35
CA VAL A 704 -20.68 1.75 33.94
C VAL A 704 -21.23 2.49 35.16
N ILE A 705 -22.52 2.84 35.16
CA ILE A 705 -23.14 3.60 36.26
C ILE A 705 -23.20 2.72 37.51
N ALA A 706 -22.49 3.17 38.54
CA ALA A 706 -22.09 2.39 39.68
C ALA A 706 -23.08 2.43 40.87
N SER A 707 -24.40 2.30 40.65
CA SER A 707 -25.36 2.41 41.76
C SER A 707 -25.19 1.30 42.82
N TYR A 708 -24.63 0.15 42.45
CA TYR A 708 -24.42 -1.02 43.31
C TYR A 708 -23.03 -1.10 43.98
N TRP A 709 -22.07 -0.24 43.59
CA TRP A 709 -20.64 -0.41 43.92
C TRP A 709 -20.28 -0.05 45.36
N ASN A 710 -21.00 0.89 45.99
CA ASN A 710 -20.65 1.41 47.32
C ASN A 710 -21.58 0.95 48.45
N LYS A 711 -22.81 0.51 48.14
CA LYS A 711 -23.85 0.29 49.18
C LYS A 711 -23.83 -1.11 49.79
N THR A 712 -23.26 -2.10 49.11
CA THR A 712 -23.40 -3.52 49.47
C THR A 712 -22.09 -4.15 49.96
N LEU A 713 -20.98 -3.40 49.92
CA LEU A 713 -19.64 -3.86 50.28
C LEU A 713 -19.21 -3.35 51.64
N GLN A 714 -20.05 -3.62 52.64
CA GLN A 714 -19.63 -3.54 54.04
C GLN A 714 -19.13 -4.93 54.43
N PHE A 715 -17.82 -5.18 54.36
CA PHE A 715 -17.24 -6.40 54.94
C PHE A 715 -17.09 -6.26 56.48
N LEU A 716 -18.14 -5.72 57.07
CA LEU A 716 -18.44 -5.78 58.49
C LEU A 716 -19.64 -6.71 58.59
N THR A 717 -19.56 -7.71 59.45
CA THR A 717 -20.74 -8.53 59.77
C THR A 717 -21.88 -7.64 60.29
N THR A 718 -23.10 -8.16 60.34
CA THR A 718 -24.25 -7.49 60.97
C THR A 718 -24.00 -7.06 62.43
N ASN A 719 -22.96 -7.58 63.07
CA ASN A 719 -22.49 -7.23 64.42
C ASN A 719 -21.22 -6.35 64.41
N SER A 720 -20.90 -5.69 63.30
CA SER A 720 -19.71 -4.83 63.13
C SER A 720 -18.36 -5.52 63.34
N ARG A 721 -18.29 -6.86 63.16
CA ARG A 721 -17.00 -7.59 63.14
C ARG A 721 -16.36 -7.53 61.76
N LEU A 722 -15.07 -7.22 61.72
CA LEU A 722 -14.25 -7.28 60.52
C LEU A 722 -14.07 -8.73 60.08
N PHE A 723 -14.28 -9.01 58.80
CA PHE A 723 -13.81 -10.23 58.14
C PHE A 723 -12.97 -9.86 56.92
N LEU A 724 -11.87 -10.58 56.70
CA LEU A 724 -10.89 -10.30 55.67
C LEU A 724 -10.93 -11.41 54.62
N PRO A 725 -11.27 -11.10 53.35
CA PRO A 725 -11.34 -12.11 52.31
C PRO A 725 -9.93 -12.66 52.02
N VAL A 726 -9.78 -13.96 51.88
CA VAL A 726 -8.48 -14.62 51.64
C VAL A 726 -8.60 -15.53 50.41
N TRP A 727 -7.59 -15.43 49.54
CA TRP A 727 -7.60 -16.06 48.23
C TRP A 727 -7.65 -17.59 48.32
N ASN A 728 -6.69 -18.19 49.01
CA ASN A 728 -6.58 -19.63 49.17
C ASN A 728 -7.25 -20.12 50.46
N THR A 729 -7.18 -21.42 50.70
CA THR A 729 -7.61 -22.05 51.94
C THR A 729 -6.59 -21.84 53.07
N ALA A 730 -7.02 -22.01 54.32
CA ALA A 730 -6.14 -21.85 55.48
C ALA A 730 -5.02 -22.89 55.50
N THR A 731 -3.78 -22.44 55.71
CA THR A 731 -2.67 -23.34 56.05
C THR A 731 -2.68 -23.61 57.56
N GLY A 732 -3.34 -24.70 57.97
CA GLY A 732 -3.49 -25.07 59.38
C GLY A 732 -4.86 -24.69 59.95
N THR A 733 -4.90 -24.25 61.22
CA THR A 733 -6.16 -23.82 61.88
C THR A 733 -6.63 -22.49 61.30
N ALA A 734 -7.85 -22.45 60.78
CA ALA A 734 -8.45 -21.23 60.25
C ALA A 734 -8.57 -20.14 61.33
N ASP A 735 -8.06 -18.95 61.05
CA ASP A 735 -8.26 -17.78 61.91
C ASP A 735 -9.67 -17.21 61.65
N PRO A 736 -10.49 -16.98 62.68
CA PRO A 736 -11.84 -16.45 62.53
C PRO A 736 -11.91 -15.03 61.95
N ILE A 737 -10.79 -14.32 61.81
CA ILE A 737 -10.75 -13.03 61.10
C ILE A 737 -10.80 -13.20 59.57
N TYR A 738 -10.45 -14.37 59.05
CA TYR A 738 -10.34 -14.61 57.60
C TYR A 738 -11.56 -15.36 57.04
N ASP A 739 -11.92 -14.97 55.82
CA ASP A 739 -12.94 -15.61 54.98
C ASP A 739 -12.24 -16.24 53.78
N TYR A 740 -11.95 -17.54 53.88
CA TYR A 740 -11.07 -18.28 52.96
C TYR A 740 -11.81 -18.79 51.72
N GLY A 741 -11.04 -19.09 50.65
CA GLY A 741 -11.56 -19.80 49.46
C GLY A 741 -12.01 -18.90 48.31
N TYR A 742 -11.60 -17.63 48.29
CA TYR A 742 -11.98 -16.70 47.21
C TYR A 742 -11.50 -17.15 45.83
N LYS A 743 -10.45 -17.96 45.74
CA LYS A 743 -9.98 -18.56 44.49
C LYS A 743 -11.04 -19.44 43.82
N ASP A 744 -11.80 -20.20 44.60
CA ASP A 744 -12.80 -21.14 44.07
C ASP A 744 -14.04 -20.42 43.53
N ILE A 745 -14.18 -19.14 43.88
CA ILE A 745 -15.29 -18.29 43.43
C ILE A 745 -14.80 -17.30 42.37
N PHE A 746 -13.74 -16.54 42.63
CA PHE A 746 -13.37 -15.35 41.85
C PHE A 746 -12.19 -15.55 40.90
N GLU A 747 -11.56 -16.73 40.83
CA GLU A 747 -10.53 -16.94 39.81
C GLU A 747 -11.14 -16.88 38.41
N ILE A 748 -10.58 -16.00 37.59
CA ILE A 748 -11.05 -15.68 36.24
C ILE A 748 -10.07 -16.15 35.18
N CYS A 749 -8.79 -16.33 35.52
CA CYS A 749 -7.81 -16.89 34.61
C CYS A 749 -8.27 -18.27 34.12
N PRO A 750 -8.06 -18.58 32.83
CA PRO A 750 -8.50 -19.84 32.26
C PRO A 750 -7.80 -21.03 32.92
N GLU A 751 -8.34 -22.23 32.72
CA GLU A 751 -7.71 -23.45 33.22
C GLU A 751 -6.22 -23.57 32.82
N GLY A 752 -5.41 -24.01 33.79
CA GLY A 752 -3.94 -24.04 33.68
C GLY A 752 -3.26 -22.70 33.96
N TYR A 753 -4.00 -21.68 34.39
CA TYR A 753 -3.49 -20.37 34.77
C TYR A 753 -4.13 -19.85 36.07
N HIS A 754 -3.44 -18.92 36.74
CA HIS A 754 -3.95 -18.17 37.90
C HIS A 754 -3.50 -16.71 37.88
N ARG A 755 -4.14 -15.88 38.71
CA ARG A 755 -3.67 -14.52 39.01
C ARG A 755 -2.38 -14.57 39.84
N PRO A 756 -1.32 -13.80 39.50
CA PRO A 756 -0.08 -13.83 40.25
C PRO A 756 -0.24 -13.30 41.68
N SER A 757 0.48 -13.87 42.65
CA SER A 757 0.51 -13.37 44.02
C SER A 757 1.43 -12.14 44.20
N ASP A 758 1.17 -11.38 45.26
CA ASP A 758 2.14 -10.48 45.88
C ASP A 758 2.32 -10.81 47.37
N GLY A 759 3.00 -11.92 47.64
CA GLY A 759 3.21 -12.46 48.98
C GLY A 759 2.33 -13.69 49.23
N TYR A 760 1.95 -13.89 50.48
CA TYR A 760 1.03 -14.94 50.87
C TYR A 760 -0.35 -14.80 50.22
N THR A 761 -1.02 -15.94 50.07
CA THR A 761 -2.38 -16.03 49.52
C THR A 761 -3.37 -16.63 50.52
N ASP A 762 -2.88 -17.03 51.70
CA ASP A 762 -3.63 -17.68 52.78
C ASP A 762 -3.68 -16.82 54.07
N ARG A 763 -3.14 -15.61 54.03
CA ARG A 763 -3.09 -14.63 55.14
C ARG A 763 -2.72 -13.24 54.60
N ILE A 764 -2.70 -12.24 55.46
CA ILE A 764 -2.21 -10.89 55.13
C ILE A 764 -0.74 -10.95 54.70
N SER A 765 -0.44 -10.32 53.57
CA SER A 765 0.93 -10.01 53.14
C SER A 765 1.23 -8.55 53.48
N TRP A 766 2.23 -8.31 54.33
CA TRP A 766 2.61 -6.94 54.70
C TRP A 766 3.68 -6.40 53.74
N ASN A 767 4.52 -7.29 53.19
CA ASN A 767 5.49 -7.03 52.12
C ASN A 767 6.53 -5.95 52.40
N GLY A 768 6.66 -5.44 53.62
CA GLY A 768 7.64 -4.43 54.01
C GLY A 768 7.36 -3.82 55.36
N LEU A 769 7.88 -2.62 55.61
CA LEU A 769 7.74 -1.92 56.89
C LEU A 769 6.28 -1.53 57.15
N TYR A 770 5.69 -2.05 58.23
CA TYR A 770 4.30 -1.79 58.60
C TYR A 770 4.10 -1.51 60.11
N PRO A 771 3.24 -0.55 60.50
CA PRO A 771 2.51 0.37 59.63
C PRO A 771 3.45 1.40 58.99
N ASN A 772 3.25 1.66 57.69
CA ASN A 772 3.90 2.76 56.96
C ASN A 772 3.14 4.10 57.09
N MET A 773 2.29 4.20 58.10
CA MET A 773 1.51 5.39 58.42
C MET A 773 2.31 6.30 59.36
N VAL A 774 2.61 7.50 58.87
CA VAL A 774 3.41 8.52 59.56
C VAL A 774 2.49 9.52 60.24
N LYS A 775 2.77 9.78 61.51
CA LYS A 775 2.09 10.77 62.33
C LYS A 775 2.84 12.09 62.30
N TYR A 776 2.12 13.15 61.97
CA TYR A 776 2.56 14.53 62.06
C TYR A 776 1.75 15.28 63.13
N VAL A 777 2.41 16.16 63.87
CA VAL A 777 1.77 17.08 64.82
C VAL A 777 2.16 18.50 64.43
N ASN A 778 1.18 19.33 64.08
CA ASN A 778 1.39 20.69 63.58
C ASN A 778 2.42 20.76 62.43
N GLY A 779 2.36 19.78 61.51
CA GLY A 779 3.26 19.67 60.36
C GLY A 779 4.63 19.03 60.64
N VAL A 780 4.95 18.67 61.88
CA VAL A 780 6.22 18.03 62.25
C VAL A 780 6.03 16.52 62.36
N LYS A 781 6.89 15.72 61.69
CA LYS A 781 6.90 14.26 61.81
C LYS A 781 7.32 13.83 63.22
N VAL A 782 6.46 13.09 63.92
CA VAL A 782 6.70 12.67 65.32
C VAL A 782 6.79 11.17 65.52
N GLY A 783 6.41 10.34 64.53
CA GLY A 783 6.52 8.89 64.62
C GLY A 783 5.60 8.14 63.66
N THR A 784 5.35 6.87 63.95
CA THR A 784 4.40 6.01 63.24
C THR A 784 3.15 5.77 64.08
N ALA A 785 2.00 5.71 63.43
CA ALA A 785 0.72 5.43 64.08
C ALA A 785 -0.17 4.64 63.13
N TYR A 786 -1.04 3.80 63.65
CA TYR A 786 -2.04 3.07 62.88
C TYR A 786 -3.43 3.63 63.18
N VAL A 787 -4.29 3.73 62.16
CA VAL A 787 -5.70 4.06 62.34
C VAL A 787 -6.55 2.84 61.98
N ASP A 788 -7.24 2.30 62.97
CA ASP A 788 -8.08 1.13 62.77
C ASP A 788 -9.38 1.44 62.02
N VAL A 789 -10.12 0.38 61.66
CA VAL A 789 -11.37 0.45 60.89
C VAL A 789 -12.49 1.24 61.59
N PHE A 790 -12.34 1.59 62.86
CA PHE A 790 -13.27 2.43 63.62
C PHE A 790 -12.74 3.86 63.80
N GLU A 791 -11.82 4.28 62.93
CA GLU A 791 -11.17 5.60 62.92
C GLU A 791 -10.38 5.92 64.20
N LYS A 792 -9.99 4.90 64.97
CA LYS A 792 -9.21 5.08 66.19
C LYS A 792 -7.71 5.04 65.90
N GLN A 793 -7.04 6.10 66.31
CA GLN A 793 -5.60 6.26 66.21
C GLN A 793 -4.88 5.52 67.35
N LYS A 794 -3.80 4.80 67.00
CA LYS A 794 -2.93 4.06 67.92
C LYS A 794 -1.46 4.30 67.57
N ASP A 795 -0.69 4.86 68.49
CA ASP A 795 0.76 4.98 68.31
C ASP A 795 1.38 3.57 68.35
N THR A 796 2.21 3.25 67.35
CA THR A 796 2.76 1.91 67.14
C THR A 796 4.16 2.00 66.53
N ILE A 797 5.00 1.00 66.81
CA ILE A 797 6.33 0.88 66.19
C ILE A 797 6.19 0.03 64.93
N ALA A 798 6.78 0.49 63.83
CA ALA A 798 6.75 -0.28 62.59
C ALA A 798 7.67 -1.51 62.66
N VAL A 799 7.17 -2.62 62.13
CA VAL A 799 7.86 -3.92 62.01
C VAL A 799 8.15 -4.18 60.54
N ASP A 800 9.35 -4.67 60.25
CA ASP A 800 9.73 -5.02 58.88
C ASP A 800 9.25 -6.43 58.53
N HIS A 801 8.39 -6.52 57.52
CA HIS A 801 7.88 -7.76 56.93
C HIS A 801 8.41 -7.99 55.52
N GLY A 802 9.59 -7.46 55.19
CA GLY A 802 10.18 -7.57 53.86
C GLY A 802 10.41 -9.01 53.40
N GLU A 803 10.49 -10.00 54.30
CA GLU A 803 10.63 -11.42 53.94
C GLU A 803 9.40 -11.98 53.20
N ASP A 804 8.21 -11.38 53.37
CA ASP A 804 6.97 -11.81 52.72
C ASP A 804 7.09 -11.79 51.18
N ILE A 805 7.95 -10.91 50.63
CA ILE A 805 8.15 -10.80 49.18
C ILE A 805 8.79 -12.05 48.55
N ALA A 806 9.34 -12.97 49.37
CA ALA A 806 9.78 -14.29 48.94
C ALA A 806 8.64 -15.19 48.43
N TYR A 807 7.38 -14.79 48.66
CA TYR A 807 6.19 -15.47 48.15
C TYR A 807 5.47 -14.67 47.05
N SER A 808 6.05 -13.55 46.62
CA SER A 808 5.50 -12.70 45.55
C SER A 808 5.92 -13.17 44.17
N GLU A 809 4.94 -13.68 43.41
CA GLU A 809 5.13 -14.04 42.01
C GLU A 809 5.38 -12.82 41.13
N TRP A 810 4.72 -11.69 41.40
CA TRP A 810 4.97 -10.43 40.70
C TRP A 810 6.41 -9.95 40.87
N ARG A 811 6.89 -9.86 42.12
CA ARG A 811 8.21 -9.29 42.41
C ARG A 811 9.32 -10.20 41.88
N GLN A 812 9.21 -11.51 42.07
CA GLN A 812 10.25 -12.44 41.61
C GLN A 812 10.30 -12.63 40.09
N SER A 813 9.20 -12.40 39.39
CA SER A 813 9.14 -12.58 37.94
C SER A 813 9.51 -11.32 37.14
N LEU A 814 9.25 -10.12 37.67
CA LEU A 814 9.45 -8.87 36.93
C LEU A 814 10.63 -8.03 37.43
N PHE A 815 11.01 -8.14 38.71
CA PHE A 815 12.06 -7.30 39.29
C PHE A 815 13.38 -8.05 39.33
N LYS A 816 14.40 -7.52 38.64
CA LYS A 816 15.78 -7.99 38.73
C LYS A 816 16.25 -8.01 40.18
N ASN A 817 15.88 -7.00 40.96
CA ASN A 817 16.12 -6.99 42.41
C ASN A 817 14.77 -6.71 43.12
N PRO A 818 14.06 -7.74 43.60
CA PRO A 818 12.80 -7.59 44.32
C PRO A 818 12.93 -6.63 45.51
N LEU A 819 12.06 -5.63 45.55
CA LEU A 819 11.98 -4.65 46.64
C LEU A 819 10.82 -4.97 47.57
N ALA A 820 10.98 -4.65 48.86
CA ALA A 820 9.91 -4.64 49.84
C ALA A 820 9.21 -3.27 49.84
N GLY A 821 7.98 -3.22 50.34
CA GLY A 821 7.23 -2.01 50.58
C GLY A 821 6.05 -1.80 49.64
N ASP A 822 5.55 -0.57 49.72
CA ASP A 822 4.31 -0.05 49.19
C ASP A 822 4.57 1.29 48.48
N ALA A 823 4.13 1.36 47.22
CA ALA A 823 4.37 2.51 46.35
C ALA A 823 3.30 3.61 46.49
N ALA A 824 2.18 3.36 47.18
CA ALA A 824 1.09 4.33 47.25
C ALA A 824 1.24 5.32 48.42
N ARG A 825 0.82 6.56 48.16
CA ARG A 825 0.60 7.58 49.18
C ARG A 825 -0.90 7.79 49.40
N LEU A 826 -1.32 7.86 50.66
CA LEU A 826 -2.68 8.26 51.02
C LEU A 826 -2.63 9.24 52.19
N GLU A 827 -3.24 10.39 52.02
CA GLU A 827 -3.26 11.43 53.05
C GLU A 827 -4.50 11.32 53.95
N ASN A 828 -4.40 11.87 55.16
CA ASN A 828 -5.51 12.08 56.07
C ASN A 828 -6.28 10.78 56.42
N ILE A 829 -5.54 9.73 56.77
CA ILE A 829 -6.10 8.41 57.08
C ILE A 829 -7.09 8.51 58.25
N GLY A 830 -8.32 8.01 58.07
CA GLY A 830 -9.38 8.07 59.09
C GLY A 830 -9.79 9.50 59.47
N GLY A 831 -9.64 10.45 58.55
CA GLY A 831 -10.00 11.86 58.75
C GLY A 831 -9.04 12.65 59.65
N TRP A 832 -7.85 12.12 59.94
CA TRP A 832 -6.79 12.84 60.66
C TRP A 832 -6.04 13.77 59.69
N ASP A 833 -6.59 14.96 59.47
CA ASP A 833 -6.19 15.92 58.42
C ASP A 833 -5.27 17.06 58.90
N GLY A 834 -4.90 17.07 60.18
CA GLY A 834 -4.13 18.16 60.77
C GLY A 834 -4.98 19.36 61.21
N SER A 835 -6.31 19.30 61.13
CA SER A 835 -7.20 20.34 61.65
C SER A 835 -7.10 20.49 63.18
N SER A 836 -7.53 21.63 63.69
CA SER A 836 -7.63 21.88 65.14
C SER A 836 -8.58 20.89 65.83
N GLU A 837 -9.64 20.47 65.14
CA GLU A 837 -10.62 19.45 65.58
C GLU A 837 -9.96 18.07 65.80
N LYS A 838 -8.87 17.81 65.08
CA LYS A 838 -8.00 16.65 65.23
C LYS A 838 -6.73 16.97 66.02
N ASN A 839 -6.75 18.00 66.85
CA ASN A 839 -5.60 18.44 67.68
C ASN A 839 -4.30 18.71 66.90
N GLY A 840 -4.41 19.13 65.64
CA GLY A 840 -3.24 19.34 64.77
C GLY A 840 -2.55 18.06 64.30
N ILE A 841 -3.17 16.89 64.51
CA ILE A 841 -2.62 15.59 64.11
C ILE A 841 -3.03 15.29 62.67
N LYS A 842 -2.02 15.02 61.83
CA LYS A 842 -2.18 14.48 60.49
C LYS A 842 -1.58 13.07 60.44
N ILE A 843 -2.27 12.12 59.81
CA ILE A 843 -1.73 10.77 59.59
C ILE A 843 -1.79 10.44 58.11
N ASP A 844 -0.63 10.21 57.52
CA ASP A 844 -0.50 9.87 56.11
C ASP A 844 0.15 8.49 55.97
N ARG A 845 -0.35 7.67 55.04
CA ARG A 845 0.36 6.50 54.53
C ARG A 845 1.42 7.00 53.56
N GLU A 846 2.68 6.83 53.93
CA GLU A 846 3.81 7.24 53.11
C GLU A 846 4.36 6.06 52.31
N PRO A 847 4.74 6.28 51.04
CA PRO A 847 5.36 5.24 50.23
C PRO A 847 6.72 4.85 50.83
N ASN A 848 7.02 3.55 50.80
CA ASN A 848 8.28 2.99 51.27
C ASN A 848 8.87 1.94 50.30
N PHE A 849 8.35 1.89 49.06
CA PHE A 849 8.87 1.04 47.99
C PHE A 849 10.09 1.67 47.29
N TRP A 850 9.94 2.92 46.86
CA TRP A 850 10.99 3.71 46.19
C TRP A 850 11.57 4.74 47.16
N GLN A 851 12.85 5.09 46.99
CA GLN A 851 13.42 6.25 47.67
C GLN A 851 12.81 7.54 47.10
N ASP A 852 12.74 7.64 45.77
CA ASP A 852 11.95 8.65 45.07
C ASP A 852 11.04 7.98 44.03
N PRO A 853 9.70 8.10 44.16
CA PRO A 853 8.76 7.49 43.22
C PRO A 853 8.89 8.00 41.77
N ASN A 854 9.59 9.11 41.55
CA ASN A 854 9.83 9.70 40.23
C ASN A 854 11.26 9.45 39.70
N ASP A 855 12.15 8.81 40.46
CA ASP A 855 13.50 8.48 39.97
C ASP A 855 13.44 7.22 39.10
N THR A 856 13.29 7.41 37.79
CA THR A 856 13.29 6.31 36.81
C THR A 856 14.63 5.56 36.77
N GLU A 857 15.75 6.21 37.09
CA GLU A 857 17.05 5.54 37.10
C GLU A 857 17.24 4.69 38.35
N GLU A 858 16.65 5.07 39.49
CA GLU A 858 16.45 4.17 40.64
C GLU A 858 15.61 2.96 40.22
N ALA A 859 14.42 3.20 39.66
CA ALA A 859 13.49 2.12 39.29
C ALA A 859 14.14 1.11 38.33
N LYS A 860 14.89 1.59 37.32
CA LYS A 860 15.58 0.74 36.33
C LYS A 860 16.69 -0.14 36.91
N ARG A 861 17.20 0.13 38.12
CA ARG A 861 18.13 -0.79 38.83
C ARG A 861 17.42 -2.02 39.38
N HIS A 862 16.10 -1.93 39.58
CA HIS A 862 15.28 -2.97 40.19
C HIS A 862 14.36 -3.66 39.18
N ILE A 863 13.82 -2.95 38.21
CA ILE A 863 12.97 -3.47 37.14
C ILE A 863 13.39 -2.85 35.80
N THR A 864 13.75 -3.67 34.82
CA THR A 864 14.12 -3.21 33.48
C THR A 864 12.89 -3.09 32.60
N PHE A 865 12.60 -1.88 32.15
CA PHE A 865 11.40 -1.60 31.35
C PHE A 865 11.60 -0.51 30.29
N ALA A 866 10.69 -0.50 29.31
CA ALA A 866 10.56 0.53 28.30
C ALA A 866 9.08 0.92 28.12
N PHE A 867 8.81 2.21 27.93
CA PHE A 867 7.45 2.74 27.75
C PHE A 867 7.23 3.21 26.30
N GLY A 868 6.19 2.71 25.63
CA GLY A 868 5.87 3.11 24.26
C GLY A 868 4.86 2.20 23.52
N PHE A 869 4.87 2.28 22.19
CA PHE A 869 4.02 1.51 21.29
C PHE A 869 4.54 0.08 21.10
N TYR A 870 3.65 -0.84 20.71
CA TYR A 870 3.98 -2.25 20.55
C TYR A 870 3.37 -2.79 19.25
N ALA A 871 4.20 -3.20 18.31
CA ALA A 871 3.77 -3.62 16.97
C ALA A 871 3.39 -5.10 16.95
N ASP A 872 2.11 -5.41 17.08
CA ASP A 872 1.60 -6.78 17.20
C ASP A 872 0.69 -7.21 16.04
N GLY A 873 0.64 -6.45 14.95
CA GLY A 873 -0.20 -6.68 13.79
C GLY A 873 -1.60 -6.10 13.94
N TYR A 874 -1.89 -5.48 15.09
CA TYR A 874 -3.12 -4.73 15.34
C TYR A 874 -2.82 -3.25 15.62
N PHE A 875 -1.96 -2.96 16.60
CA PHE A 875 -1.66 -1.58 16.99
C PHE A 875 -0.96 -0.78 15.89
N ASP A 876 0.07 -1.37 15.26
CA ASP A 876 0.89 -0.74 14.22
C ASP A 876 0.19 -0.60 12.87
N ARG A 877 -1.05 -1.09 12.75
CA ARG A 877 -1.84 -1.07 11.52
C ARG A 877 -3.06 -0.19 11.56
N LEU A 878 -3.44 0.30 12.75
CA LEU A 878 -4.63 1.11 12.96
C LEU A 878 -4.26 2.58 13.23
N PRO A 879 -5.20 3.52 13.05
CA PRO A 879 -4.94 4.92 13.30
C PRO A 879 -4.70 5.16 14.79
N VAL A 880 -3.56 5.75 15.13
CA VAL A 880 -3.23 6.11 16.52
C VAL A 880 -3.96 7.41 16.89
N ILE A 881 -4.76 7.34 17.95
CA ILE A 881 -5.57 8.44 18.45
C ILE A 881 -5.05 8.90 19.81
N LYS A 882 -4.85 10.21 19.94
CA LYS A 882 -4.52 10.87 21.20
C LYS A 882 -5.80 11.40 21.86
N LYS A 883 -6.29 10.74 22.91
CA LYS A 883 -7.49 11.16 23.67
C LYS A 883 -7.21 12.24 24.71
N SER A 884 -6.00 12.28 25.23
CA SER A 884 -5.51 13.29 26.17
C SER A 884 -3.99 13.42 26.06
N GLU A 885 -3.38 14.34 26.79
CA GLU A 885 -1.92 14.54 26.78
C GLU A 885 -1.13 13.24 26.96
N TYR A 886 -1.64 12.31 27.76
CA TYR A 886 -0.98 11.04 28.11
C TYR A 886 -1.71 9.78 27.61
N SER A 887 -2.79 9.91 26.82
CA SER A 887 -3.60 8.77 26.39
C SER A 887 -3.50 8.55 24.89
N PHE A 888 -2.77 7.50 24.49
CA PHE A 888 -2.56 7.10 23.09
C PHE A 888 -2.99 5.65 22.90
N GLY A 889 -3.82 5.40 21.89
CA GLY A 889 -4.26 4.07 21.56
C GLY A 889 -4.88 3.97 20.18
N VAL A 890 -5.28 2.76 19.81
CA VAL A 890 -6.05 2.45 18.61
C VAL A 890 -7.39 1.83 19.02
N SER A 891 -8.42 1.96 18.18
CA SER A 891 -9.78 1.48 18.50
C SER A 891 -10.31 2.00 19.84
N VAL A 892 -10.01 3.26 20.16
CA VAL A 892 -10.18 3.85 21.50
C VAL A 892 -11.64 4.03 21.96
N ASP A 893 -12.61 3.66 21.13
CA ASP A 893 -14.04 3.84 21.38
C ASP A 893 -14.81 2.52 21.52
N ASN A 894 -14.14 1.36 21.54
CA ASN A 894 -14.78 0.05 21.61
C ASN A 894 -14.04 -0.95 22.53
N ALA A 895 -14.60 -2.15 22.71
CA ALA A 895 -14.05 -3.18 23.58
C ALA A 895 -12.72 -3.79 23.11
N GLN A 896 -12.33 -3.54 21.85
CA GLN A 896 -11.07 -4.01 21.26
C GLN A 896 -9.93 -3.00 21.36
N VAL A 897 -10.12 -1.91 22.10
CA VAL A 897 -9.11 -0.88 22.33
C VAL A 897 -7.75 -1.46 22.69
N ALA A 898 -6.71 -0.90 22.09
CA ALA A 898 -5.32 -1.19 22.41
C ALA A 898 -4.58 0.10 22.74
N TYR A 899 -3.71 0.02 23.75
CA TYR A 899 -2.98 1.18 24.27
C TYR A 899 -1.48 0.94 24.18
N ARG A 900 -0.72 2.05 24.12
CA ARG A 900 0.69 2.04 24.50
C ARG A 900 0.87 1.50 25.92
N GLY A 901 2.09 1.14 26.30
CA GLY A 901 2.31 0.45 27.57
C GLY A 901 3.77 0.22 27.94
N ILE A 902 3.95 -0.60 28.98
CA ILE A 902 5.25 -0.96 29.53
C ILE A 902 5.67 -2.33 29.01
N LEU A 903 6.82 -2.39 28.36
CA LEU A 903 7.53 -3.63 28.09
C LEU A 903 8.50 -3.89 29.24
N VAL A 904 8.34 -5.01 29.95
CA VAL A 904 9.34 -5.52 30.91
C VAL A 904 10.21 -6.53 30.19
N TYR A 905 11.53 -6.42 30.33
CA TYR A 905 12.48 -7.25 29.59
C TYR A 905 13.68 -7.67 30.44
N ASN A 906 14.34 -8.77 30.08
CA ASN A 906 15.61 -9.21 30.63
C ASN A 906 16.64 -9.39 29.50
N LYS A 907 17.63 -8.49 29.43
CA LYS A 907 18.71 -8.56 28.42
C LYS A 907 19.71 -9.68 28.69
N ASP A 908 19.84 -10.10 29.95
CA ASP A 908 20.82 -11.11 30.36
C ASP A 908 20.36 -12.53 29.97
N ASN A 909 19.09 -12.70 29.61
CA ASN A 909 18.44 -13.97 29.28
C ASN A 909 17.72 -13.85 27.93
N GLU A 910 18.49 -13.90 26.84
CA GLU A 910 18.00 -13.95 25.45
C GLU A 910 16.99 -12.83 25.11
N ASN A 911 17.07 -11.66 25.74
CA ASN A 911 16.11 -10.56 25.52
C ASN A 911 14.63 -10.92 25.83
N ALA A 912 14.40 -11.88 26.73
CA ALA A 912 13.05 -12.29 27.14
C ALA A 912 12.22 -11.08 27.59
N SER A 913 11.02 -10.93 27.03
CA SER A 913 10.19 -9.74 27.27
C SER A 913 8.69 -10.00 27.16
N VAL A 914 7.91 -9.19 27.91
CA VAL A 914 6.45 -9.20 27.93
C VAL A 914 5.92 -7.76 27.99
N PHE A 915 4.90 -7.49 27.17
CA PHE A 915 4.24 -6.19 27.08
C PHE A 915 2.96 -6.13 27.92
N PHE A 916 2.84 -5.03 28.67
CA PHE A 916 1.70 -4.71 29.53
C PHE A 916 1.07 -3.42 29.02
N PRO A 917 -0.13 -3.47 28.40
CA PRO A 917 -0.79 -2.26 27.93
C PRO A 917 -1.19 -1.37 29.11
N SER A 918 -1.08 -0.06 28.93
CA SER A 918 -1.49 0.92 29.93
C SER A 918 -3.01 1.12 29.89
N ALA A 919 -3.77 0.07 30.17
CA ALA A 919 -5.23 0.09 30.05
C ALA A 919 -5.91 1.10 31.00
N GLY A 920 -5.28 1.44 32.13
CA GLY A 920 -5.91 2.16 33.23
C GLY A 920 -6.60 1.21 34.20
N ARG A 921 -7.51 1.77 34.98
CA ARG A 921 -8.39 1.06 35.93
C ARG A 921 -9.72 1.76 36.04
N ARG A 922 -10.70 1.14 36.70
CA ARG A 922 -11.95 1.79 37.10
C ARG A 922 -11.92 2.19 38.56
N ALA A 923 -12.30 3.44 38.81
CA ALA A 923 -12.45 3.99 40.14
C ALA A 923 -13.46 3.19 40.96
N SER A 924 -13.11 2.86 42.21
CA SER A 924 -13.97 2.12 43.13
C SER A 924 -15.36 2.74 43.33
N VAL A 925 -15.47 4.07 43.32
CA VAL A 925 -16.70 4.77 43.71
C VAL A 925 -17.53 5.19 42.50
N SER A 926 -16.89 5.82 41.51
CA SER A 926 -17.58 6.40 40.35
C SER A 926 -17.72 5.43 39.18
N GLY A 927 -16.94 4.35 39.15
CA GLY A 927 -16.85 3.43 38.01
C GLY A 927 -16.21 4.05 36.76
N GLN A 928 -15.72 5.30 36.83
CA GLN A 928 -15.03 5.96 35.73
C GLN A 928 -13.69 5.32 35.45
N VAL A 929 -13.29 5.31 34.17
CA VAL A 929 -11.98 4.83 33.77
C VAL A 929 -10.94 5.93 34.04
N GLU A 930 -9.87 5.55 34.73
CA GLU A 930 -8.76 6.42 35.11
C GLU A 930 -7.47 5.97 34.40
N PHE A 931 -6.63 6.92 34.01
CA PHE A 931 -5.26 6.70 33.50
C PHE A 931 -5.12 5.86 32.21
N SER A 932 -6.19 5.70 31.41
CA SER A 932 -6.13 4.97 30.14
C SER A 932 -5.06 5.53 29.20
N GLY A 933 -4.23 4.65 28.64
CA GLY A 933 -3.07 4.99 27.81
C GLY A 933 -1.85 5.52 28.57
N SER A 934 -1.92 5.67 29.89
CA SER A 934 -0.82 6.16 30.74
C SER A 934 -0.26 5.05 31.63
N THR A 935 -1.10 4.44 32.48
CA THR A 935 -0.66 3.44 33.47
C THR A 935 -1.54 2.20 33.40
N GLY A 936 -0.94 1.02 33.37
CA GLY A 936 -1.65 -0.25 33.51
C GLY A 936 -1.73 -0.66 34.98
N TYR A 937 -2.89 -1.12 35.43
CA TYR A 937 -3.06 -1.65 36.79
C TYR A 937 -3.50 -3.10 36.72
N TYR A 938 -2.85 -3.94 37.54
CA TYR A 938 -3.03 -5.37 37.51
C TYR A 938 -3.20 -5.95 38.90
N GLN A 939 -4.18 -6.85 39.02
CA GLN A 939 -4.52 -7.49 40.29
C GLN A 939 -3.48 -8.52 40.69
N SER A 940 -3.30 -8.67 42.00
CA SER A 940 -2.69 -9.87 42.57
C SER A 940 -3.73 -10.81 43.17
N SER A 941 -3.30 -12.00 43.59
CA SER A 941 -4.07 -12.91 44.43
C SER A 941 -3.79 -12.77 45.93
N SER A 942 -3.17 -11.66 46.37
CA SER A 942 -2.73 -11.45 47.76
C SER A 942 -3.50 -10.33 48.43
N ILE A 943 -3.92 -10.56 49.67
CA ILE A 943 -4.50 -9.51 50.51
C ILE A 943 -3.43 -8.72 51.24
N GLY A 944 -3.72 -7.43 51.43
CA GLY A 944 -2.81 -6.49 52.04
C GLY A 944 -3.24 -6.04 53.43
N PRO A 945 -2.48 -5.08 54.00
CA PRO A 945 -2.78 -4.46 55.28
C PRO A 945 -4.11 -3.68 55.27
N TYR A 946 -4.87 -3.75 56.36
CA TYR A 946 -6.11 -2.98 56.51
C TYR A 946 -5.89 -1.65 57.25
N SER A 947 -6.81 -0.70 57.10
CA SER A 947 -6.82 0.61 57.79
C SER A 947 -8.24 1.22 57.79
N ALA A 948 -8.46 2.38 58.41
CA ALA A 948 -9.72 3.13 58.29
C ALA A 948 -10.19 3.35 56.83
N ASN A 949 -9.27 3.76 55.95
CA ASN A 949 -9.61 4.09 54.55
C ASN A 949 -9.57 2.84 53.64
N THR A 950 -8.92 1.77 54.08
CA THR A 950 -8.83 0.48 53.37
C THR A 950 -9.15 -0.66 54.33
N PRO A 951 -10.41 -0.78 54.81
CA PRO A 951 -10.76 -1.77 55.84
C PRO A 951 -10.59 -3.21 55.37
N GLN A 952 -10.60 -3.43 54.06
CA GLN A 952 -10.03 -4.60 53.39
C GLN A 952 -9.12 -4.06 52.29
N SER A 953 -8.00 -4.73 52.06
CA SER A 953 -7.13 -4.35 50.96
C SER A 953 -6.52 -5.55 50.27
N VAL A 954 -6.15 -5.31 49.01
CA VAL A 954 -5.53 -6.28 48.13
C VAL A 954 -4.34 -5.63 47.48
N TRP A 955 -3.30 -6.42 47.24
CA TRP A 955 -2.13 -5.96 46.52
C TRP A 955 -2.41 -5.88 45.02
N SER A 956 -1.83 -4.89 44.38
CA SER A 956 -1.89 -4.69 42.94
C SER A 956 -0.58 -4.08 42.47
N ILE A 957 -0.29 -4.25 41.18
CA ILE A 957 0.88 -3.65 40.54
C ILE A 957 0.43 -2.58 39.55
N SER A 958 1.02 -1.40 39.64
CA SER A 958 0.96 -0.37 38.61
C SER A 958 2.18 -0.50 37.70
N LEU A 959 1.95 -0.50 36.40
CA LEU A 959 2.97 -0.49 35.36
C LEU A 959 2.76 0.77 34.52
N GLY A 960 3.50 1.81 34.87
CA GLY A 960 3.55 3.09 34.18
C GLY A 960 4.94 3.70 34.28
N LYS A 961 5.16 4.82 33.59
CA LYS A 961 6.38 5.62 33.76
C LYS A 961 6.20 6.67 34.87
N TRP A 962 5.03 7.29 34.93
CA TRP A 962 4.69 8.35 35.89
C TRP A 962 3.36 8.01 36.57
N PRO A 963 3.38 7.38 37.77
CA PRO A 963 4.56 6.97 38.54
C PRO A 963 5.28 5.76 37.93
N ASN A 964 6.52 5.53 38.38
CA ASN A 964 7.31 4.34 38.00
C ASN A 964 6.56 3.04 38.36
N PRO A 965 6.90 1.88 37.74
CA PRO A 965 6.30 0.60 38.08
C PRO A 965 6.38 0.35 39.60
N GLY A 966 5.41 -0.30 40.21
CA GLY A 966 5.42 -0.47 41.66
C GLY A 966 4.21 -1.22 42.18
N LEU A 967 4.33 -1.79 43.38
CA LEU A 967 3.25 -2.52 44.02
C LEU A 967 2.68 -1.73 45.18
N TYR A 968 1.37 -1.81 45.35
CA TYR A 968 0.66 -1.08 46.39
C TYR A 968 -0.61 -1.85 46.79
N TYR A 969 -1.09 -1.62 48.00
CA TYR A 969 -2.38 -2.17 48.44
C TYR A 969 -3.50 -1.13 48.34
N GLN A 970 -4.69 -1.57 47.96
CA GLN A 970 -5.88 -0.73 47.75
C GLN A 970 -7.17 -1.50 48.04
N LEU A 971 -8.33 -0.85 47.92
CA LEU A 971 -9.61 -1.53 48.04
C LEU A 971 -9.81 -2.58 46.92
N PRO A 972 -10.39 -3.76 47.22
CA PRO A 972 -10.68 -4.81 46.22
C PRO A 972 -11.72 -4.42 45.16
N THR A 973 -12.36 -3.26 45.35
CA THR A 973 -13.47 -2.73 44.55
C THR A 973 -13.05 -1.97 43.31
N PHE A 974 -11.78 -1.56 43.21
CA PHE A 974 -11.23 -1.07 41.95
C PHE A 974 -11.29 -2.21 40.92
N ALA A 975 -11.76 -1.89 39.71
CA ALA A 975 -11.73 -2.87 38.62
C ALA A 975 -10.48 -2.63 37.77
N GLU A 976 -9.67 -3.67 37.59
CA GLU A 976 -8.34 -3.57 37.00
C GLU A 976 -8.13 -4.66 35.95
N SER A 977 -7.05 -4.54 35.18
CA SER A 977 -6.70 -5.57 34.21
C SER A 977 -6.28 -6.84 34.93
N ALA A 978 -6.56 -8.00 34.34
CA ALA A 978 -6.04 -9.27 34.81
C ALA A 978 -4.97 -9.78 33.85
N ARG A 979 -3.79 -10.08 34.42
CA ARG A 979 -2.71 -10.80 33.75
C ARG A 979 -2.55 -12.14 34.45
N CYS A 980 -2.41 -13.21 33.67
CA CYS A 980 -2.34 -14.55 34.22
C CYS A 980 -0.94 -15.16 34.07
N VAL A 981 -0.56 -15.97 35.05
CA VAL A 981 0.63 -16.81 35.03
C VAL A 981 0.25 -18.28 34.90
N ARG A 982 1.11 -19.06 34.24
CA ARG A 982 0.87 -20.49 34.04
C ARG A 982 1.01 -21.24 35.36
N ASP A 983 0.08 -22.14 35.64
CA ASP A 983 0.18 -23.08 36.75
C ASP A 983 1.45 -23.95 36.58
N GLU A 984 2.21 -24.14 37.65
CA GLU A 984 3.29 -25.11 37.62
C GLU A 984 2.70 -26.50 37.41
N THR A 985 2.99 -27.12 36.26
CA THR A 985 2.75 -28.55 36.13
C THR A 985 3.72 -29.23 37.08
N PHE A 986 3.23 -29.76 38.20
CA PHE A 986 3.97 -30.72 39.01
C PHE A 986 4.33 -31.92 38.12
N SER A 987 5.45 -31.84 37.40
CA SER A 987 6.13 -33.05 36.96
C SER A 987 6.79 -33.64 38.21
N ARG A 988 6.03 -34.48 38.92
CA ARG A 988 6.62 -35.46 39.83
C ARG A 988 7.45 -36.42 38.97
N SER A 989 8.71 -36.09 38.72
CA SER A 989 9.86 -37.00 38.56
C SER A 989 11.02 -36.31 37.81
N ARG A 990 12.06 -35.94 38.56
CA ARG A 990 13.44 -36.28 38.18
C ARG A 990 14.02 -37.12 39.31
#